data_AF-A0A4R4ZHV4-F1
#
_entry.id   AF-A0A4R4ZHV4-F1
#
_cell.length_a   1.000
_cell.length_b   1.000
_cell.length_c   1.000
_cell.angle_alpha   90.00
_cell.angle_beta   90.00
_cell.angle_gamma   90.00
#
_symmetry.space_group_name_H-M   'P 1'
#
loop_
_entity.id
_entity.type
_entity.pdbx_description
1 polymer ?
#
loop_
_entity_poly.entity_id
_entity_poly.type
_entity_poly.pdbx_seq_one_letter_code
_entity_poly.pdbx_strand_id
1 'polypeptide(L)'
;MTASAPVAVIGPPGPAAAFAAALDHSGLSWTRYDDLPLDLSSYEAVIVVAGRYPEPEPLDVTGLADYVRAGGSAYVEFALDDTGFLPAGEIRTAHIERIFTTAALAGIEPLQILDEHSSRAQEVVAPSNAVELCSYGSIAGTHEAVFGPSEVTFPALLDIPVGDGRLLYATTALSHHVKGRYKPVRRWRRLLQVIIGQLTGVQLAEDLEVFTEPRVWVATGEPVKLVVRSNIKPDAELDLVETKPGRFESEPQYLADGDHTFTAGNQQVTVAVGSRAERYRRMVDRAIAWYDRAGMFYDAPDGSKGVAEGFSNEIDAEGKLPFRPVPRGDCFTQTAHAFRMYADLADFPRGKVIADNLMRLVVEEEQLTDRNQLFGSFEPRGARTDLTGTNNLFADDNGWISLFALMSGHVAPGLRGVEALIRTASDELGLQVDPWRTPSTLLVKGWDGIAQAPIEDGLDLTSHWQSSAQSAYLYAYGLTGDQRYLDTATRGLDHMASRHPRARLETSRTCEAGRFLLPLVGAYQYTKKPLYLETMRSLAAYLQSRQGPDGGFAEWDGKCPPSNEAYGVDEASIFTVNGDSVTDQLYGTPFAAWALPLAYRVTGEPVFGELAEGVLDYLSRIQIDDPDDEQLHGTWQRAFDFESWEYFGSNADLGWGPYCVETGWSVAPSIVGAMLYLTGDTFFPEPDPGAGLSSLSASIRAEFDAIQAGQPAPATFARRPDGRVVRTQNGVQAVLGELVAAGEPVWARNEPVGAYEIYVRGADGHLHHTYLDDRVGQGRWQQIGDLVLADEPVVAFNLGANAIEVYALGEDHHIHHCSMIDVRGGHTPWEQVGTLQFTGSPAVLYDEQLGSVRLVANDAAGQDRRTRKVNRWHLPWQDYSHWITA
;
A
#
# COMPACT_ATOMS: atom_id res chain seq x y z
N MET A 1 47.39 -28.99 23.87
CA MET A 1 46.57 -28.05 23.10
C MET A 1 47.28 -26.71 23.15
N THR A 2 48.03 -26.38 22.11
CA THR A 2 48.52 -25.01 21.91
C THR A 2 47.29 -24.15 21.69
N ALA A 3 47.08 -23.13 22.53
CA ALA A 3 46.00 -22.17 22.29
C ALA A 3 46.19 -21.60 20.88
N SER A 4 45.15 -21.67 20.04
CA SER A 4 45.17 -21.01 18.73
C SER A 4 45.41 -19.52 18.94
N ALA A 5 46.09 -18.89 17.98
CA ALA A 5 46.27 -17.46 18.02
C ALA A 5 44.90 -16.77 17.87
N PRO A 6 44.67 -15.62 18.52
CA PRO A 6 43.36 -14.97 18.46
C PRO A 6 43.08 -14.40 17.06
N VAL A 7 41.80 -14.13 16.78
CA VAL A 7 41.35 -13.34 15.63
C VAL A 7 41.24 -11.86 16.03
N ALA A 8 41.79 -10.95 15.23
CA ALA A 8 41.58 -9.51 15.42
C ALA A 8 40.33 -9.06 14.66
N VAL A 9 39.42 -8.33 15.31
CA VAL A 9 38.26 -7.70 14.68
C VAL A 9 38.39 -6.17 14.79
N ILE A 10 38.41 -5.46 13.68
CA ILE A 10 38.72 -4.04 13.59
C ILE A 10 37.51 -3.30 13.06
N GLY A 11 37.05 -2.31 13.83
CA GLY A 11 35.92 -1.46 13.51
C GLY A 11 34.94 -1.31 14.68
N PRO A 12 33.87 -0.52 14.49
CA PRO A 12 32.97 -0.16 15.57
C PRO A 12 32.20 -1.36 16.13
N PRO A 13 31.76 -1.30 17.41
CA PRO A 13 31.11 -2.42 18.09
C PRO A 13 29.88 -3.00 17.37
N GLY A 14 29.08 -2.16 16.70
CA GLY A 14 27.86 -2.58 16.00
C GLY A 14 28.15 -3.56 14.85
N PRO A 15 28.84 -3.12 13.78
CA PRO A 15 29.26 -4.01 12.69
C PRO A 15 30.10 -5.20 13.15
N ALA A 16 30.99 -5.00 14.13
CA ALA A 16 31.82 -6.08 14.68
C ALA A 16 30.99 -7.18 15.38
N ALA A 17 29.80 -6.87 15.91
CA ALA A 17 28.96 -7.83 16.63
C ALA A 17 28.53 -9.02 15.76
N ALA A 18 28.34 -8.80 14.45
CA ALA A 18 27.97 -9.86 13.51
C ALA A 18 29.06 -10.95 13.41
N PHE A 19 30.32 -10.54 13.29
CA PHE A 19 31.46 -11.46 13.27
C PHE A 19 31.79 -12.01 14.65
N ALA A 20 31.64 -11.23 15.71
CA ALA A 20 31.81 -11.69 17.09
C ALA A 20 30.91 -12.90 17.40
N ALA A 21 29.63 -12.82 17.04
CA ALA A 21 28.69 -13.91 17.23
C ALA A 21 29.11 -15.19 16.48
N ALA A 22 29.63 -15.05 15.26
CA ALA A 22 30.09 -16.19 14.47
C ALA A 22 31.44 -16.77 14.97
N LEU A 23 32.31 -15.94 15.55
CA LEU A 23 33.56 -16.37 16.20
C LEU A 23 33.28 -17.12 17.50
N ASP A 24 32.38 -16.59 18.34
CA ASP A 24 31.94 -17.22 19.58
C ASP A 24 31.29 -18.58 19.30
N HIS A 25 30.43 -18.65 18.28
CA HIS A 25 29.83 -19.90 17.83
C HIS A 25 30.86 -20.94 17.38
N SER A 26 31.99 -20.50 16.82
CA SER A 26 33.09 -21.36 16.38
C SER A 26 34.09 -21.69 17.49
N GLY A 27 33.90 -21.17 18.71
CA GLY A 27 34.80 -21.38 19.84
C GLY A 27 36.19 -20.73 19.69
N LEU A 28 36.31 -19.71 18.85
CA LEU A 28 37.58 -19.02 18.58
C LEU A 28 37.78 -17.84 19.54
N SER A 29 39.01 -17.68 20.03
CA SER A 29 39.38 -16.48 20.80
C SER A 29 39.53 -15.29 19.87
N TRP A 30 39.01 -14.13 20.26
CA TRP A 30 39.10 -12.91 19.45
C TRP A 30 39.29 -11.65 20.30
N THR A 31 39.72 -10.56 19.66
CA THR A 31 39.88 -9.25 20.31
C THR A 31 39.45 -8.14 19.36
N ARG A 32 38.65 -7.20 19.87
CA ARG A 32 38.17 -6.04 19.10
C ARG A 32 39.12 -4.85 19.23
N TYR A 33 39.35 -4.15 18.12
CA TYR A 33 40.03 -2.88 18.05
C TYR A 33 39.15 -1.85 17.33
N ASP A 34 39.27 -0.57 17.71
CA ASP A 34 38.66 0.52 16.95
C ASP A 34 39.44 0.79 15.65
N ASP A 35 40.77 0.82 15.76
CA ASP A 35 41.71 1.05 14.65
C ASP A 35 42.63 -0.15 14.42
N LEU A 36 43.19 -0.26 13.21
CA LEU A 36 44.10 -1.34 12.83
C LEU A 36 45.37 -1.32 13.73
N PRO A 37 45.70 -2.42 14.44
CA PRO A 37 46.94 -2.51 15.21
C PRO A 37 48.20 -2.45 14.35
N LEU A 38 49.29 -1.89 14.90
CA LEU A 38 50.59 -1.80 14.20
C LEU A 38 51.27 -3.16 13.97
N ASP A 39 51.04 -4.14 14.86
CA ASP A 39 51.58 -5.49 14.75
C ASP A 39 50.43 -6.49 14.67
N LEU A 40 50.33 -7.16 13.51
CA LEU A 40 49.32 -8.17 13.22
C LEU A 40 49.88 -9.60 13.30
N SER A 41 51.19 -9.76 13.50
CA SER A 41 51.89 -11.06 13.41
C SER A 41 51.46 -12.08 14.48
N SER A 42 50.83 -11.61 15.56
CA SER A 42 50.32 -12.46 16.64
C SER A 42 48.92 -13.02 16.40
N TYR A 43 48.24 -12.64 15.30
CA TYR A 43 46.86 -13.05 15.02
C TYR A 43 46.79 -14.11 13.93
N GLU A 44 45.89 -15.07 14.13
CA GLU A 44 45.62 -16.11 13.14
C GLU A 44 44.91 -15.55 11.90
N ALA A 45 43.99 -14.62 12.13
CA ALA A 45 43.28 -13.90 11.08
C ALA A 45 42.92 -12.48 11.53
N VAL A 46 42.66 -11.61 10.55
CA VAL A 46 42.29 -10.21 10.75
C VAL A 46 40.99 -9.92 10.01
N ILE A 47 40.00 -9.34 10.68
CA ILE A 47 38.69 -8.97 10.12
C ILE A 47 38.51 -7.47 10.26
N VAL A 48 38.41 -6.74 9.16
CA VAL A 48 38.13 -5.30 9.12
C VAL A 48 36.69 -5.09 8.64
N VAL A 49 35.84 -4.57 9.51
CA VAL A 49 34.42 -4.27 9.22
C VAL A 49 34.22 -2.81 8.83
N ALA A 50 33.16 -2.52 8.07
CA ALA A 50 32.88 -1.18 7.57
C ALA A 50 32.43 -0.25 8.72
N GLY A 51 33.19 0.81 8.98
CA GLY A 51 32.93 1.70 10.12
C GLY A 51 31.90 2.79 9.86
N ARG A 52 31.68 3.20 8.61
CA ARG A 52 30.79 4.32 8.21
C ARG A 52 29.74 3.97 7.14
N TYR A 53 29.37 2.70 6.99
CA TYR A 53 28.33 2.28 6.06
C TYR A 53 27.05 3.13 6.23
N PRO A 54 26.46 3.69 5.15
CA PRO A 54 26.64 3.39 3.72
C PRO A 54 27.79 4.08 2.97
N GLU A 55 28.69 4.80 3.65
CA GLU A 55 29.88 5.43 3.06
C GLU A 55 31.14 4.58 3.33
N PRO A 56 31.99 4.35 2.32
CA PRO A 56 33.23 3.63 2.55
C PRO A 56 34.27 4.53 3.22
N GLU A 57 35.16 3.91 3.99
CA GLU A 57 36.23 4.61 4.69
C GLU A 57 37.59 4.38 4.02
N PRO A 58 38.45 5.41 3.91
CA PRO A 58 39.86 5.20 3.63
C PRO A 58 40.50 4.37 4.74
N LEU A 59 41.20 3.31 4.36
CA LEU A 59 41.91 2.40 5.25
C LEU A 59 43.41 2.46 4.95
N ASP A 60 44.23 2.70 5.98
CA ASP A 60 45.68 2.48 5.86
C ASP A 60 45.95 0.96 5.88
N VAL A 61 46.20 0.42 4.70
CA VAL A 61 46.40 -1.02 4.48
C VAL A 61 47.86 -1.44 4.59
N THR A 62 48.81 -0.55 4.89
CA THR A 62 50.25 -0.85 4.80
C THR A 62 50.62 -2.08 5.66
N GLY A 63 50.26 -2.06 6.94
CA GLY A 63 50.52 -3.19 7.85
C GLY A 63 49.71 -4.44 7.53
N LEU A 64 48.47 -4.27 7.04
CA LEU A 64 47.60 -5.37 6.64
C LEU A 64 48.15 -6.10 5.40
N ALA A 65 48.61 -5.35 4.40
CA ALA A 65 49.17 -5.88 3.18
C ALA A 65 50.46 -6.66 3.46
N ASP A 66 51.31 -6.17 4.37
CA ASP A 66 52.51 -6.88 4.80
C ASP A 66 52.18 -8.18 5.56
N TYR A 67 51.20 -8.14 6.46
CA TYR A 67 50.69 -9.32 7.16
C TYR A 67 50.19 -10.40 6.19
N VAL A 68 49.34 -10.01 5.23
CA VAL A 68 48.80 -10.95 4.23
C VAL A 68 49.92 -11.51 3.35
N ARG A 69 50.84 -10.68 2.84
CA ARG A 69 51.98 -11.15 2.02
C ARG A 69 52.88 -12.14 2.77
N ALA A 70 52.94 -12.04 4.10
CA ALA A 70 53.71 -12.95 4.97
C ALA A 70 52.98 -14.27 5.28
N GLY A 71 51.82 -14.53 4.68
CA GLY A 71 51.04 -15.77 4.87
C GLY A 71 49.80 -15.61 5.75
N GLY A 72 49.46 -14.40 6.17
CA GLY A 72 48.26 -14.12 6.97
C GLY A 72 46.96 -14.17 6.17
N SER A 73 45.85 -14.36 6.88
CA SER A 73 44.49 -14.35 6.33
C SER A 73 43.73 -13.10 6.80
N ALA A 74 43.23 -12.30 5.86
CA ALA A 74 42.45 -11.11 6.18
C ALA A 74 41.07 -11.11 5.51
N TYR A 75 40.06 -10.56 6.20
CA TYR A 75 38.80 -10.12 5.63
C TYR A 75 38.70 -8.60 5.72
N VAL A 76 38.29 -7.95 4.64
CA VAL A 76 38.03 -6.51 4.58
C VAL A 76 36.72 -6.29 3.83
N GLU A 77 35.82 -5.48 4.39
CA GLU A 77 34.59 -5.08 3.70
C GLU A 77 34.52 -3.57 3.47
N PHE A 78 34.02 -3.20 2.28
CA PHE A 78 33.60 -1.85 1.91
C PHE A 78 34.55 -0.72 2.34
N ALA A 79 35.84 -0.89 2.06
CA ALA A 79 36.89 0.07 2.36
C ALA A 79 37.55 0.60 1.08
N LEU A 80 38.25 1.72 1.16
CA LEU A 80 39.08 2.29 0.10
C LEU A 80 40.54 2.32 0.54
N ASP A 81 41.48 2.07 -0.37
CA ASP A 81 42.90 2.28 -0.12
C ASP A 81 43.56 3.11 -1.23
N ASP A 82 44.71 3.72 -0.94
CA ASP A 82 45.50 4.51 -1.88
C ASP A 82 46.73 3.76 -2.43
N THR A 83 46.95 2.51 -1.97
CA THR A 83 48.11 1.69 -2.34
C THR A 83 47.83 0.74 -3.50
N GLY A 84 46.55 0.52 -3.83
CA GLY A 84 46.09 -0.45 -4.83
C GLY A 84 46.10 -1.90 -4.33
N PHE A 85 46.12 -2.10 -3.00
CA PHE A 85 46.03 -3.41 -2.38
C PHE A 85 44.60 -3.96 -2.41
N LEU A 86 43.60 -3.09 -2.19
CA LEU A 86 42.20 -3.45 -2.29
C LEU A 86 41.68 -3.21 -3.72
N PRO A 87 40.76 -4.05 -4.23
CA PRO A 87 40.02 -3.73 -5.45
C PRO A 87 39.22 -2.44 -5.28
N ALA A 88 39.27 -1.56 -6.27
CA ALA A 88 38.55 -0.30 -6.29
C ALA A 88 37.58 -0.22 -7.47
N GLY A 89 36.44 0.44 -7.26
CA GLY A 89 35.36 0.58 -8.24
C GLY A 89 34.46 1.76 -7.94
N GLU A 90 33.44 1.97 -8.79
CA GLU A 90 32.42 2.99 -8.54
C GLU A 90 31.49 2.55 -7.40
N ILE A 91 31.11 3.47 -6.52
CA ILE A 91 30.17 3.19 -5.43
C ILE A 91 28.76 3.47 -5.93
N ARG A 92 27.89 2.47 -5.85
CA ARG A 92 26.48 2.54 -6.25
C ARG A 92 25.56 1.93 -5.21
N THR A 93 24.28 2.21 -5.34
CA THR A 93 23.23 1.51 -4.60
C THR A 93 22.76 0.33 -5.46
N ALA A 94 22.69 -0.86 -4.88
CA ALA A 94 21.97 -1.99 -5.43
C ALA A 94 20.47 -1.69 -5.30
N HIS A 95 19.77 -1.64 -6.42
CA HIS A 95 18.33 -1.37 -6.41
C HIS A 95 17.60 -2.71 -6.46
N ILE A 96 17.67 -3.33 -7.63
CA ILE A 96 17.03 -4.61 -7.91
C ILE A 96 18.03 -5.77 -7.90
N GLU A 97 19.31 -5.45 -8.02
CA GLU A 97 20.37 -6.44 -7.94
C GLU A 97 20.40 -7.07 -6.55
N ARG A 98 20.51 -8.38 -6.52
CA ARG A 98 20.64 -9.17 -5.29
C ARG A 98 21.94 -9.93 -5.31
N ILE A 99 22.44 -10.27 -4.12
CA ILE A 99 23.62 -11.12 -4.01
C ILE A 99 23.22 -12.58 -4.25
N PHE A 100 24.07 -13.33 -4.94
CA PHE A 100 23.97 -14.79 -5.02
C PHE A 100 25.34 -15.44 -4.90
N THR A 101 25.37 -16.68 -4.45
CA THR A 101 26.61 -17.48 -4.39
C THR A 101 27.03 -17.96 -5.78
N THR A 102 28.30 -17.82 -6.11
CA THR A 102 28.89 -18.29 -7.38
C THR A 102 29.69 -19.57 -7.21
N ALA A 103 30.12 -19.87 -5.98
CA ALA A 103 30.87 -21.05 -5.61
C ALA A 103 30.12 -21.90 -4.58
N ALA A 104 30.48 -23.18 -4.49
CA ALA A 104 29.99 -24.05 -3.43
C ALA A 104 30.68 -23.67 -2.11
N LEU A 105 29.89 -23.21 -1.15
CA LEU A 105 30.32 -22.83 0.19
C LEU A 105 29.78 -23.85 1.20
N ALA A 106 30.44 -24.00 2.34
CA ALA A 106 30.03 -25.01 3.32
C ALA A 106 28.61 -24.74 3.86
N GLY A 107 27.62 -25.48 3.37
CA GLY A 107 26.20 -25.29 3.71
C GLY A 107 25.47 -24.22 2.90
N ILE A 108 26.08 -23.69 1.82
CA ILE A 108 25.41 -22.79 0.87
C ILE A 108 25.87 -23.19 -0.54
N GLU A 109 24.96 -23.81 -1.29
CA GLU A 109 25.22 -24.22 -2.67
C GLU A 109 25.34 -23.00 -3.61
N PRO A 110 25.92 -23.15 -4.82
CA PRO A 110 25.87 -22.10 -5.84
C PRO A 110 24.44 -21.67 -6.17
N LEU A 111 24.29 -20.44 -6.65
CA LEU A 111 23.05 -19.78 -7.05
C LEU A 111 22.05 -19.48 -5.92
N GLN A 112 22.44 -19.68 -4.66
CA GLN A 112 21.59 -19.33 -3.51
C GLN A 112 21.59 -17.82 -3.30
N ILE A 113 20.39 -17.25 -3.11
CA ILE A 113 20.17 -15.80 -3.04
C ILE A 113 20.44 -15.27 -1.63
N LEU A 114 21.08 -14.12 -1.52
CA LEU A 114 21.27 -13.35 -0.30
C LEU A 114 20.65 -11.98 -0.59
N ASP A 115 19.41 -11.81 -0.16
CA ASP A 115 18.61 -10.61 -0.41
C ASP A 115 19.01 -9.55 0.61
N GLU A 116 19.87 -8.64 0.17
CA GLU A 116 20.11 -7.38 0.86
C GLU A 116 19.12 -6.33 0.34
N HIS A 117 18.98 -5.23 1.07
CA HIS A 117 18.03 -4.20 0.71
C HIS A 117 18.76 -2.87 0.54
N SER A 118 18.61 -2.28 -0.64
CA SER A 118 19.18 -0.98 -1.00
C SER A 118 20.65 -0.83 -0.57
N SER A 119 21.43 -1.90 -0.72
CA SER A 119 22.78 -1.96 -0.20
C SER A 119 23.72 -1.08 -1.03
N ARG A 120 24.69 -0.43 -0.39
CA ARG A 120 25.76 0.31 -1.06
C ARG A 120 26.94 -0.60 -1.32
N ALA A 121 27.37 -0.68 -2.58
CA ALA A 121 28.41 -1.60 -3.04
C ALA A 121 29.39 -0.90 -3.98
N GLN A 122 30.63 -1.40 -3.99
CA GLN A 122 31.67 -1.03 -4.96
C GLN A 122 31.60 -1.96 -6.18
N GLU A 123 31.32 -1.41 -7.35
CA GLU A 123 31.34 -2.16 -8.62
C GLU A 123 32.78 -2.32 -9.08
N VAL A 124 33.45 -3.36 -8.58
CA VAL A 124 34.86 -3.67 -8.87
C VAL A 124 35.00 -4.70 -9.99
N VAL A 125 36.13 -4.68 -10.69
CA VAL A 125 36.54 -5.78 -11.56
C VAL A 125 37.39 -6.75 -10.75
N ALA A 126 36.99 -8.02 -10.70
CA ALA A 126 37.73 -9.06 -9.98
C ALA A 126 39.18 -9.16 -10.53
N PRO A 127 40.21 -9.19 -9.65
CA PRO A 127 41.57 -9.54 -10.06
C PRO A 127 41.60 -10.90 -10.76
N SER A 128 42.49 -11.08 -11.74
CA SER A 128 42.52 -12.30 -12.57
C SER A 128 42.84 -13.59 -11.82
N ASN A 129 43.42 -13.47 -10.62
CA ASN A 129 43.72 -14.59 -9.71
C ASN A 129 42.69 -14.75 -8.59
N ALA A 130 41.67 -13.89 -8.52
CA ALA A 130 40.63 -13.96 -7.50
C ALA A 130 39.55 -14.98 -7.88
N VAL A 131 38.91 -15.56 -6.86
CA VAL A 131 37.69 -16.36 -7.00
C VAL A 131 36.52 -15.54 -6.48
N GLU A 132 35.51 -15.34 -7.32
CA GLU A 132 34.23 -14.78 -6.88
C GLU A 132 33.49 -15.85 -6.09
N LEU A 133 33.23 -15.59 -4.80
CA LEU A 133 32.44 -16.46 -3.93
C LEU A 133 30.97 -16.05 -3.94
N CYS A 134 30.70 -14.75 -4.08
CA CYS A 134 29.37 -14.18 -4.24
C CYS A 134 29.42 -13.03 -5.24
N SER A 135 28.34 -12.82 -5.98
CA SER A 135 28.21 -11.73 -6.96
C SER A 135 26.82 -11.10 -6.88
N TYR A 136 26.74 -9.82 -7.24
CA TYR A 136 25.49 -9.11 -7.49
C TYR A 136 24.96 -9.41 -8.88
N GLY A 137 23.64 -9.46 -9.02
CA GLY A 137 22.98 -9.48 -10.32
C GLY A 137 21.46 -9.30 -10.19
N SER A 138 20.82 -8.85 -11.28
CA SER A 138 19.36 -8.85 -11.40
C SER A 138 18.89 -10.27 -11.69
N ILE A 139 18.72 -11.05 -10.62
CA ILE A 139 18.40 -12.47 -10.69
C ILE A 139 16.92 -12.68 -10.32
N ALA A 140 16.19 -13.51 -11.06
CA ALA A 140 14.85 -13.96 -10.65
C ALA A 140 14.95 -15.24 -9.82
N GLY A 141 14.09 -15.36 -8.81
CA GLY A 141 14.19 -16.44 -7.83
C GLY A 141 13.74 -16.05 -6.43
N THR A 142 13.19 -17.01 -5.69
CA THR A 142 12.85 -16.84 -4.27
C THR A 142 14.08 -17.18 -3.43
N HIS A 143 14.46 -18.46 -3.36
CA HIS A 143 15.63 -18.92 -2.61
C HIS A 143 16.89 -19.04 -3.44
N GLU A 144 16.76 -19.29 -4.74
CA GLU A 144 17.84 -19.54 -5.70
C GLU A 144 17.60 -18.79 -7.02
N ALA A 145 18.67 -18.45 -7.73
CA ALA A 145 18.60 -17.83 -9.06
C ALA A 145 18.18 -18.87 -10.11
N VAL A 146 16.88 -18.98 -10.37
CA VAL A 146 16.29 -20.08 -11.17
C VAL A 146 16.69 -20.08 -12.64
N PHE A 147 17.15 -18.92 -13.16
CA PHE A 147 17.69 -18.79 -14.52
C PHE A 147 19.22 -18.72 -14.55
N GLY A 148 19.88 -18.98 -13.41
CA GLY A 148 21.32 -18.76 -13.25
C GLY A 148 21.69 -17.27 -13.16
N PRO A 149 22.98 -16.94 -13.30
CA PRO A 149 23.47 -15.57 -13.25
C PRO A 149 22.85 -14.68 -14.34
N SER A 150 22.68 -13.39 -14.05
CA SER A 150 22.32 -12.38 -15.06
C SER A 150 23.47 -12.10 -16.02
N GLU A 151 23.18 -11.50 -17.18
CA GLU A 151 24.22 -11.10 -18.15
C GLU A 151 25.23 -10.09 -17.55
N VAL A 152 24.72 -9.17 -16.74
CA VAL A 152 25.52 -8.19 -16.01
C VAL A 152 25.58 -8.62 -14.55
N THR A 153 26.79 -8.86 -14.06
CA THR A 153 27.08 -9.17 -12.66
C THR A 153 28.36 -8.44 -12.24
N PHE A 154 28.53 -8.24 -10.93
CA PHE A 154 29.77 -7.75 -10.35
C PHE A 154 30.02 -8.41 -8.99
N PRO A 155 31.28 -8.51 -8.52
CA PRO A 155 31.58 -9.25 -7.29
C PRO A 155 30.95 -8.62 -6.05
N ALA A 156 30.46 -9.47 -5.14
CA ALA A 156 30.03 -9.11 -3.79
C ALA A 156 31.07 -9.57 -2.74
N LEU A 157 31.68 -10.74 -2.94
CA LEU A 157 32.72 -11.30 -2.09
C LEU A 157 33.77 -12.03 -2.93
N LEU A 158 35.03 -11.61 -2.79
CA LEU A 158 36.20 -12.15 -3.49
C LEU A 158 37.11 -12.91 -2.53
N ASP A 159 37.66 -14.04 -2.96
CA ASP A 159 38.83 -14.70 -2.37
C ASP A 159 40.06 -14.42 -3.24
N ILE A 160 40.99 -13.62 -2.72
CA ILE A 160 42.15 -13.10 -3.45
C ILE A 160 43.44 -13.69 -2.83
N PRO A 161 44.13 -14.59 -3.54
CA PRO A 161 45.46 -15.04 -3.13
C PRO A 161 46.48 -13.90 -3.21
N VAL A 162 47.28 -13.70 -2.16
CA VAL A 162 48.31 -12.67 -2.12
C VAL A 162 49.60 -13.26 -1.52
N GLY A 163 50.56 -13.59 -2.39
CA GLY A 163 51.76 -14.32 -1.95
C GLY A 163 51.38 -15.69 -1.38
N ASP A 164 51.83 -15.96 -0.16
CA ASP A 164 51.46 -17.17 0.58
C ASP A 164 50.20 -17.00 1.45
N GLY A 165 49.64 -15.79 1.51
CA GLY A 165 48.44 -15.48 2.29
C GLY A 165 47.19 -15.24 1.46
N ARG A 166 46.14 -14.78 2.13
CA ARG A 166 44.79 -14.66 1.58
C ARG A 166 44.10 -13.38 2.01
N LEU A 167 43.41 -12.73 1.07
CA LEU A 167 42.51 -11.61 1.31
C LEU A 167 41.09 -11.97 0.84
N LEU A 168 40.15 -12.03 1.77
CA LEU A 168 38.72 -12.01 1.47
C LEU A 168 38.26 -10.54 1.41
N TYR A 169 37.79 -10.10 0.25
CA TYR A 169 37.32 -8.71 0.07
C TYR A 169 35.84 -8.68 -0.27
N ALA A 170 35.04 -8.05 0.59
CA ALA A 170 33.63 -7.81 0.32
C ALA A 170 33.44 -6.39 -0.22
N THR A 171 32.73 -6.27 -1.34
CA THR A 171 32.49 -4.98 -2.02
C THR A 171 31.33 -4.20 -1.39
N THR A 172 30.68 -4.77 -0.39
CA THR A 172 29.62 -4.19 0.44
C THR A 172 29.84 -4.63 1.90
N ALA A 173 29.14 -4.03 2.85
CA ALA A 173 29.21 -4.43 4.25
C ALA A 173 28.33 -5.67 4.52
N LEU A 174 28.90 -6.87 4.46
CA LEU A 174 28.17 -8.12 4.75
C LEU A 174 27.86 -8.25 6.24
N SER A 175 28.69 -7.64 7.10
CA SER A 175 28.43 -7.55 8.54
C SER A 175 27.15 -6.76 8.87
N HIS A 176 26.69 -5.92 7.94
CA HIS A 176 25.53 -5.04 8.11
C HIS A 176 24.19 -5.79 8.10
N HIS A 177 24.16 -7.08 7.77
CA HIS A 177 22.92 -7.86 7.63
C HIS A 177 21.97 -7.81 8.83
N VAL A 178 22.49 -7.63 10.06
CA VAL A 178 21.64 -7.49 11.26
C VAL A 178 20.95 -6.12 11.26
N LYS A 179 21.71 -5.04 11.04
CA LYS A 179 21.18 -3.66 11.07
C LYS A 179 20.31 -3.39 9.84
N GLY A 180 20.74 -3.81 8.65
CA GLY A 180 19.99 -3.69 7.39
C GLY A 180 18.90 -4.75 7.18
N ARG A 181 18.70 -5.66 8.15
CA ARG A 181 17.64 -6.70 8.15
C ARG A 181 17.65 -7.64 6.94
N TYR A 182 18.82 -7.95 6.39
CA TYR A 182 18.94 -8.76 5.18
C TYR A 182 18.41 -10.19 5.38
N LYS A 183 17.96 -10.79 4.29
CA LYS A 183 17.24 -12.07 4.27
C LYS A 183 17.83 -13.08 3.27
N PRO A 184 17.62 -14.39 3.47
CA PRO A 184 17.16 -15.06 4.70
C PRO A 184 18.20 -14.96 5.82
N VAL A 185 17.78 -14.73 7.06
CA VAL A 185 18.70 -14.47 8.20
C VAL A 185 19.65 -15.63 8.43
N ARG A 186 19.18 -16.87 8.31
CA ARG A 186 20.01 -18.07 8.51
C ARG A 186 21.13 -18.16 7.48
N ARG A 187 20.85 -17.82 6.23
CA ARG A 187 21.83 -17.88 5.13
C ARG A 187 22.92 -16.81 5.31
N TRP A 188 22.54 -15.61 5.74
CA TRP A 188 23.49 -14.55 6.11
C TRP A 188 24.40 -14.94 7.27
N ARG A 189 23.83 -15.48 8.36
CA ARG A 189 24.63 -16.00 9.48
C ARG A 189 25.58 -17.11 9.03
N ARG A 190 25.11 -18.01 8.17
CA ARG A 190 25.94 -19.08 7.62
C ARG A 190 27.08 -18.56 6.75
N LEU A 191 26.86 -17.52 5.95
CA LEU A 191 27.91 -16.89 5.15
C LEU A 191 29.03 -16.34 6.03
N LEU A 192 28.71 -15.66 7.15
CA LEU A 192 29.73 -15.15 8.07
C LEU A 192 30.53 -16.28 8.74
N GLN A 193 29.87 -17.39 9.10
CA GLN A 193 30.56 -18.59 9.57
C GLN A 193 31.51 -19.15 8.51
N VAL A 194 31.06 -19.23 7.24
CA VAL A 194 31.91 -19.67 6.12
C VAL A 194 33.13 -18.78 5.98
N ILE A 195 32.97 -17.45 6.06
CA ILE A 195 34.10 -16.50 6.01
C ILE A 195 35.10 -16.82 7.13
N ILE A 196 34.65 -17.04 8.37
CA ILE A 196 35.53 -17.43 9.48
C ILE A 196 36.25 -18.75 9.20
N GLY A 197 35.54 -19.75 8.70
CA GLY A 197 36.12 -21.04 8.30
C GLY A 197 37.19 -20.89 7.22
N GLN A 198 36.99 -19.99 6.25
CA GLN A 198 37.98 -19.71 5.20
C GLN A 198 39.22 -18.95 5.71
N LEU A 199 39.07 -18.12 6.74
CA LEU A 199 40.16 -17.35 7.33
C LEU A 199 41.04 -18.19 8.27
N THR A 200 40.42 -19.06 9.07
CA THR A 200 41.07 -19.77 10.19
C THR A 200 41.27 -21.27 9.93
N GLY A 201 40.54 -21.84 8.97
CA GLY A 201 40.49 -23.29 8.77
C GLY A 201 39.71 -24.03 9.87
N VAL A 202 39.01 -23.32 10.76
CA VAL A 202 38.15 -23.95 11.77
C VAL A 202 37.06 -24.77 11.07
N GLN A 203 36.81 -25.98 11.59
CA GLN A 203 35.69 -26.77 11.12
C GLN A 203 34.40 -26.16 11.66
N LEU A 204 33.50 -25.78 10.74
CA LEU A 204 32.23 -25.17 11.11
C LEU A 204 31.35 -26.17 11.84
N ALA A 205 30.73 -25.71 12.93
CA ALA A 205 29.70 -26.47 13.63
C ALA A 205 28.52 -26.75 12.68
N GLU A 206 27.79 -27.82 13.01
CA GLU A 206 26.59 -28.21 12.29
C GLU A 206 25.46 -27.20 12.51
N ASP A 207 24.67 -26.96 11.48
CA ASP A 207 23.49 -26.12 11.57
C ASP A 207 22.36 -26.91 12.24
N LEU A 208 22.00 -26.50 13.46
CA LEU A 208 20.95 -27.08 14.28
C LEU A 208 19.79 -26.09 14.34
N GLU A 209 18.58 -26.52 13.99
CA GLU A 209 17.36 -25.74 14.16
C GLU A 209 16.35 -26.53 15.00
N VAL A 210 15.94 -25.97 16.13
CA VAL A 210 14.97 -26.58 17.05
C VAL A 210 13.70 -25.73 17.07
N PHE A 211 12.55 -26.34 16.78
CA PHE A 211 11.24 -25.68 16.82
C PHE A 211 10.10 -26.63 17.20
N THR A 212 8.92 -26.09 17.45
CA THR A 212 7.70 -26.89 17.64
C THR A 212 6.82 -26.87 16.39
N GLU A 213 6.02 -27.90 16.18
CA GLU A 213 4.92 -27.88 15.21
C GLU A 213 3.58 -28.15 15.94
N PRO A 214 2.64 -27.19 15.94
CA PRO A 214 2.76 -25.86 15.34
C PRO A 214 3.77 -24.96 16.08
N ARG A 215 4.32 -23.96 15.38
CA ARG A 215 5.29 -23.00 15.92
C ARG A 215 4.60 -21.94 16.79
N VAL A 216 5.31 -21.43 17.80
CA VAL A 216 4.93 -20.29 18.67
C VAL A 216 3.74 -20.56 19.61
N TRP A 217 2.62 -21.06 19.09
CA TRP A 217 1.39 -21.25 19.86
C TRP A 217 0.51 -22.38 19.29
N VAL A 218 -0.18 -23.10 20.19
CA VAL A 218 -1.14 -24.16 19.86
C VAL A 218 -2.44 -23.99 20.65
N ALA A 219 -3.57 -24.36 20.05
CA ALA A 219 -4.86 -24.28 20.71
C ALA A 219 -4.99 -25.33 21.83
N THR A 220 -5.74 -25.00 22.89
CA THR A 220 -6.03 -25.92 24.00
C THR A 220 -6.59 -27.25 23.47
N GLY A 221 -5.93 -28.35 23.83
CA GLY A 221 -6.33 -29.71 23.45
C GLY A 221 -5.76 -30.19 22.10
N GLU A 222 -5.04 -29.35 21.37
CA GLU A 222 -4.33 -29.75 20.16
C GLU A 222 -2.88 -30.19 20.47
N PRO A 223 -2.34 -31.16 19.71
CA PRO A 223 -1.01 -31.68 19.96
C PRO A 223 0.08 -30.74 19.45
N VAL A 224 1.26 -30.84 20.07
CA VAL A 224 2.50 -30.23 19.61
C VAL A 224 3.60 -31.28 19.44
N LYS A 225 4.45 -31.12 18.44
CA LYS A 225 5.67 -31.94 18.25
C LYS A 225 6.91 -31.09 18.41
N LEU A 226 7.96 -31.64 19.01
CA LEU A 226 9.31 -31.10 18.91
C LEU A 226 9.91 -31.53 17.57
N VAL A 227 10.38 -30.57 16.79
CA VAL A 227 11.02 -30.77 15.50
C VAL A 227 12.45 -30.25 15.56
N VAL A 228 13.38 -31.06 15.08
CA VAL A 228 14.78 -30.67 14.95
C VAL A 228 15.27 -30.91 13.53
N ARG A 229 15.83 -29.88 12.88
CA ARG A 229 16.56 -30.04 11.62
C ARG A 229 18.06 -30.01 11.90
N SER A 230 18.74 -31.05 11.45
CA SER A 230 20.17 -31.30 11.69
C SER A 230 20.67 -32.41 10.78
N ASN A 231 21.95 -32.45 10.42
CA ASN A 231 22.50 -33.55 9.62
C ASN A 231 22.74 -34.83 10.44
N ILE A 232 22.92 -34.68 11.75
CA ILE A 232 23.01 -35.80 12.69
C ILE A 232 21.84 -35.78 13.67
N LYS A 233 21.48 -36.95 14.21
CA LYS A 233 20.49 -37.04 15.27
C LYS A 233 21.00 -36.26 16.50
N PRO A 234 20.30 -35.19 16.93
CA PRO A 234 20.69 -34.42 18.09
C PRO A 234 20.33 -35.17 19.38
N ASP A 235 21.00 -34.83 20.47
CA ASP A 235 20.53 -35.16 21.81
C ASP A 235 19.32 -34.28 22.14
N ALA A 236 18.25 -34.84 22.72
CA ALA A 236 17.02 -34.11 23.00
C ALA A 236 16.30 -34.70 24.20
N GLU A 237 15.51 -33.88 24.88
CA GLU A 237 14.72 -34.33 26.04
C GLU A 237 13.60 -35.31 25.67
N LEU A 238 13.09 -35.22 24.44
CA LEU A 238 12.11 -36.14 23.88
C LEU A 238 12.80 -37.12 22.93
N ASP A 239 12.29 -38.34 22.86
CA ASP A 239 12.70 -39.29 21.85
C ASP A 239 12.34 -38.78 20.46
N LEU A 240 13.36 -38.60 19.62
CA LEU A 240 13.19 -38.15 18.24
C LEU A 240 13.36 -39.27 17.23
N VAL A 241 12.51 -39.26 16.20
CA VAL A 241 12.55 -40.15 15.03
C VAL A 241 12.83 -39.33 13.78
N GLU A 242 13.77 -39.79 12.95
CA GLU A 242 14.03 -39.16 11.66
C GLU A 242 12.89 -39.46 10.68
N THR A 243 12.12 -38.43 10.30
CA THR A 243 10.95 -38.59 9.41
C THR A 243 11.29 -38.34 7.94
N LYS A 244 12.31 -37.53 7.69
CA LYS A 244 12.99 -37.37 6.40
C LYS A 244 14.47 -37.01 6.65
N PRO A 245 15.38 -37.21 5.68
CA PRO A 245 16.79 -36.92 5.87
C PRO A 245 17.03 -35.56 6.53
N GLY A 246 17.63 -35.61 7.71
CA GLY A 246 17.96 -34.44 8.51
C GLY A 246 16.79 -33.72 9.20
N ARG A 247 15.61 -34.34 9.29
CA ARG A 247 14.47 -33.84 10.06
C ARG A 247 13.99 -34.89 11.07
N PHE A 248 14.06 -34.52 12.33
CA PHE A 248 13.75 -35.36 13.47
C PHE A 248 12.50 -34.83 14.19
N GLU A 249 11.56 -35.71 14.55
CA GLU A 249 10.31 -35.36 15.23
C GLU A 249 10.11 -36.18 16.50
N SER A 250 9.51 -35.58 17.53
CA SER A 250 8.94 -36.31 18.66
C SER A 250 7.57 -36.90 18.31
N GLU A 251 7.11 -37.84 19.14
CA GLU A 251 5.68 -38.16 19.21
C GLU A 251 4.86 -36.91 19.62
N PRO A 252 3.57 -36.83 19.23
CA PRO A 252 2.68 -35.74 19.64
C PRO A 252 2.57 -35.60 21.16
N GLN A 253 2.73 -34.38 21.66
CA GLN A 253 2.58 -33.99 23.07
C GLN A 253 1.28 -33.22 23.27
N TYR A 254 0.50 -33.59 24.28
CA TYR A 254 -0.71 -32.87 24.68
C TYR A 254 -0.43 -32.13 25.98
N LEU A 255 -0.37 -30.81 25.89
CA LEU A 255 0.09 -29.94 26.96
C LEU A 255 -1.10 -29.23 27.62
N ALA A 256 -0.95 -28.87 28.90
CA ALA A 256 -1.88 -27.98 29.58
C ALA A 256 -1.68 -26.53 29.10
N ASP A 257 -2.66 -25.65 29.32
CA ASP A 257 -2.51 -24.23 29.00
C ASP A 257 -1.31 -23.60 29.74
N GLY A 258 -0.57 -22.74 29.05
CA GLY A 258 0.67 -22.11 29.54
C GLY A 258 1.85 -22.24 28.57
N ASP A 259 3.02 -21.77 29.01
CA ASP A 259 4.26 -21.83 28.23
C ASP A 259 5.05 -23.11 28.56
N HIS A 260 5.51 -23.81 27.53
CA HIS A 260 6.28 -25.05 27.65
C HIS A 260 7.55 -24.98 26.82
N THR A 261 8.68 -25.33 27.44
CA THR A 261 10.00 -25.26 26.82
C THR A 261 10.55 -26.67 26.60
N PHE A 262 11.03 -26.91 25.38
CA PHE A 262 11.73 -28.13 25.00
C PHE A 262 13.21 -27.84 24.72
N THR A 263 14.08 -28.79 25.04
CA THR A 263 15.53 -28.70 24.79
C THR A 263 16.00 -29.77 23.78
N ALA A 264 16.78 -29.35 22.79
CA ALA A 264 17.54 -30.24 21.91
C ALA A 264 18.92 -29.65 21.58
N GLY A 265 19.98 -30.45 21.78
CA GLY A 265 21.36 -30.00 21.72
C GLY A 265 21.63 -28.89 22.73
N ASN A 266 22.11 -27.75 22.24
CA ASN A 266 22.33 -26.54 23.03
C ASN A 266 21.23 -25.48 22.84
N GLN A 267 20.12 -25.83 22.17
CA GLN A 267 19.02 -24.92 21.88
C GLN A 267 17.77 -25.27 22.68
N GLN A 268 16.96 -24.24 22.94
CA GLN A 268 15.66 -24.36 23.58
C GLN A 268 14.61 -23.68 22.71
N VAL A 269 13.40 -24.25 22.69
CA VAL A 269 12.23 -23.63 22.05
C VAL A 269 11.05 -23.64 22.99
N THR A 270 10.25 -22.58 22.96
CA THR A 270 9.03 -22.44 23.77
C THR A 270 7.80 -22.38 22.88
N VAL A 271 6.73 -23.07 23.29
CA VAL A 271 5.40 -23.00 22.70
C VAL A 271 4.38 -22.62 23.76
N ALA A 272 3.50 -21.69 23.43
CA ALA A 272 2.38 -21.30 24.29
C ALA A 272 1.13 -22.14 23.95
N VAL A 273 0.37 -22.54 24.97
CA VAL A 273 -0.89 -23.28 24.82
C VAL A 273 -2.01 -22.44 25.41
N GLY A 274 -3.11 -22.25 24.67
CA GLY A 274 -4.27 -21.52 25.18
C GLY A 274 -5.46 -21.48 24.22
N SER A 275 -6.49 -20.71 24.56
CA SER A 275 -7.71 -20.67 23.74
C SER A 275 -7.55 -19.83 22.46
N ARG A 276 -8.19 -20.25 21.37
CA ARG A 276 -8.28 -19.47 20.12
C ARG A 276 -8.87 -18.08 20.36
N ALA A 277 -9.91 -17.99 21.20
CA ALA A 277 -10.57 -16.73 21.51
C ALA A 277 -9.60 -15.69 22.10
N GLU A 278 -8.79 -16.08 23.09
CA GLU A 278 -7.79 -15.19 23.69
C GLU A 278 -6.65 -14.88 22.73
N ARG A 279 -6.17 -15.87 21.97
CA ARG A 279 -5.09 -15.67 20.98
C ARG A 279 -5.50 -14.69 19.89
N TYR A 280 -6.69 -14.86 19.31
CA TYR A 280 -7.21 -13.99 18.26
C TYR A 280 -7.54 -12.60 18.82
N ARG A 281 -8.06 -12.51 20.05
CA ARG A 281 -8.27 -11.22 20.71
C ARG A 281 -6.96 -10.45 20.85
N ARG A 282 -5.90 -11.10 21.35
CA ARG A 282 -4.56 -10.51 21.45
C ARG A 282 -4.03 -10.08 20.08
N MET A 283 -4.22 -10.89 19.04
CA MET A 283 -3.80 -10.56 17.68
C MET A 283 -4.46 -9.25 17.20
N VAL A 284 -5.78 -9.12 17.39
CA VAL A 284 -6.54 -7.91 17.03
C VAL A 284 -6.09 -6.71 17.86
N ASP A 285 -5.94 -6.84 19.18
CA ASP A 285 -5.49 -5.76 20.08
C ASP A 285 -4.19 -5.14 19.61
N ARG A 286 -3.23 -5.98 19.24
CA ARG A 286 -1.90 -5.57 18.82
C ARG A 286 -1.91 -4.88 17.46
N ALA A 287 -2.69 -5.40 16.51
CA ALA A 287 -2.83 -4.79 15.19
C ALA A 287 -3.54 -3.44 15.26
N ILE A 288 -4.52 -3.26 16.15
CA ILE A 288 -5.14 -1.94 16.39
C ILE A 288 -4.13 -0.97 17.04
N ALA A 289 -3.35 -1.44 18.02
CA ALA A 289 -2.31 -0.62 18.65
C ALA A 289 -1.16 -0.25 17.69
N TRP A 290 -0.91 -1.05 16.66
CA TRP A 290 0.10 -0.80 15.65
C TRP A 290 -0.16 0.51 14.88
N TYR A 291 -1.42 0.83 14.55
CA TYR A 291 -1.74 2.08 13.84
C TYR A 291 -1.23 3.34 14.55
N ASP A 292 -1.37 3.39 15.88
CA ASP A 292 -0.85 4.50 16.69
C ASP A 292 0.67 4.46 16.80
N ARG A 293 1.23 3.28 17.09
CA ARG A 293 2.66 3.11 17.32
C ARG A 293 3.50 3.42 16.08
N ALA A 294 3.05 2.95 14.93
CA ALA A 294 3.75 3.12 13.67
C ALA A 294 3.46 4.47 12.99
N GLY A 295 2.61 5.31 13.58
CA GLY A 295 2.27 6.64 13.04
C GLY A 295 1.44 6.55 11.75
N MET A 296 0.51 5.60 11.67
CA MET A 296 -0.33 5.41 10.47
C MET A 296 -1.35 6.52 10.31
N PHE A 297 -1.88 7.08 11.39
CA PHE A 297 -2.71 8.28 11.28
C PHE A 297 -1.84 9.47 10.88
N TYR A 298 -2.32 10.31 9.97
CA TYR A 298 -1.65 11.56 9.62
C TYR A 298 -1.71 12.55 10.82
N ASP A 299 -1.62 13.86 10.58
CA ASP A 299 -1.51 14.92 11.59
C ASP A 299 -2.59 14.94 12.70
N ALA A 300 -3.61 14.07 12.63
CA ALA A 300 -4.61 13.89 13.68
C ALA A 300 -4.88 12.39 13.98
N PRO A 301 -4.63 11.92 15.22
CA PRO A 301 -4.81 10.51 15.60
C PRO A 301 -6.28 10.09 15.75
N ASP A 302 -7.23 10.99 15.50
CA ASP A 302 -8.66 10.68 15.46
C ASP A 302 -9.15 10.29 14.04
N GLY A 303 -8.22 10.15 13.08
CA GLY A 303 -8.53 9.80 11.70
C GLY A 303 -9.12 10.94 10.86
N SER A 304 -9.31 12.14 11.42
CA SER A 304 -9.93 13.28 10.70
C SER A 304 -9.11 13.79 9.52
N LYS A 305 -7.85 13.38 9.42
CA LYS A 305 -6.93 13.68 8.32
C LYS A 305 -6.66 12.50 7.39
N GLY A 306 -7.13 11.30 7.72
CA GLY A 306 -6.86 10.07 6.99
C GLY A 306 -5.85 9.16 7.68
N VAL A 307 -5.51 8.07 7.01
CA VAL A 307 -4.52 7.08 7.43
C VAL A 307 -3.58 6.80 6.25
N ALA A 308 -2.29 6.61 6.50
CA ALA A 308 -1.33 6.25 5.47
C ALA A 308 -1.62 4.86 4.89
N GLU A 309 -1.21 4.67 3.63
CA GLU A 309 -1.27 3.36 2.99
C GLU A 309 -0.44 2.34 3.76
N GLY A 310 0.77 2.71 4.22
CA GLY A 310 1.58 1.88 5.10
C GLY A 310 3.09 2.07 4.91
N PHE A 311 3.82 0.98 4.73
CA PHE A 311 5.26 0.97 4.49
C PHE A 311 5.62 0.26 3.19
N SER A 312 6.52 0.85 2.40
CA SER A 312 7.05 0.27 1.17
C SER A 312 8.14 -0.77 1.43
N ASN A 313 8.51 -1.52 0.39
CA ASN A 313 9.36 -2.71 0.48
C ASN A 313 10.87 -2.45 0.68
N GLU A 314 11.42 -1.33 0.20
CA GLU A 314 12.87 -1.07 0.18
C GLU A 314 13.44 -0.79 1.57
N ILE A 315 13.99 -1.78 2.28
CA ILE A 315 14.61 -1.55 3.59
C ILE A 315 15.91 -0.75 3.42
N ASP A 316 16.04 0.37 4.12
CA ASP A 316 17.23 1.22 4.04
C ASP A 316 18.42 0.67 4.87
N ALA A 317 19.57 1.37 4.80
CA ALA A 317 20.77 1.01 5.55
C ALA A 317 20.58 1.14 7.09
N GLU A 318 19.50 1.73 7.57
CA GLU A 318 19.15 1.81 8.98
C GLU A 318 18.22 0.66 9.42
N GLY A 319 17.82 -0.20 8.49
CA GLY A 319 16.84 -1.26 8.73
C GLY A 319 15.41 -0.73 8.80
N LYS A 320 15.15 0.47 8.27
CA LYS A 320 13.85 1.12 8.29
C LYS A 320 13.15 0.96 6.96
N LEU A 321 11.84 0.80 7.02
CA LEU A 321 10.98 0.75 5.84
C LEU A 321 10.54 2.17 5.46
N PRO A 322 10.54 2.55 4.18
CA PRO A 322 10.06 3.84 3.73
C PRO A 322 8.58 3.99 4.05
N PHE A 323 8.22 5.08 4.73
CA PHE A 323 6.83 5.43 4.98
C PHE A 323 6.14 5.79 3.67
N ARG A 324 4.94 5.27 3.47
CA ARG A 324 4.14 5.49 2.27
C ARG A 324 2.90 6.35 2.61
N PRO A 325 3.00 7.69 2.50
CA PRO A 325 1.98 8.61 2.98
C PRO A 325 0.79 8.75 2.01
N VAL A 326 0.59 7.84 1.07
CA VAL A 326 -0.44 7.97 0.02
C VAL A 326 -1.82 7.77 0.64
N PRO A 327 -2.77 8.73 0.50
CA PRO A 327 -4.14 8.51 0.96
C PRO A 327 -4.83 7.52 0.01
N ARG A 328 -5.55 6.55 0.58
CA ARG A 328 -6.30 5.56 -0.19
C ARG A 328 -7.69 5.29 0.36
N GLY A 329 -8.73 5.55 -0.44
CA GLY A 329 -10.12 5.46 0.01
C GLY A 329 -10.55 4.06 0.44
N ASP A 330 -10.10 3.04 -0.28
CA ASP A 330 -10.29 1.63 0.06
C ASP A 330 -9.55 1.23 1.35
N CYS A 331 -8.33 1.75 1.56
CA CYS A 331 -7.63 1.60 2.84
C CYS A 331 -8.36 2.31 4.00
N PHE A 332 -8.87 3.51 3.75
CA PHE A 332 -9.62 4.29 4.73
C PHE A 332 -10.88 3.55 5.15
N THR A 333 -11.65 3.04 4.18
CA THR A 333 -12.91 2.36 4.44
C THR A 333 -12.73 1.00 5.12
N GLN A 334 -11.74 0.20 4.72
CA GLN A 334 -11.40 -1.06 5.40
C GLN A 334 -10.92 -0.82 6.83
N THR A 335 -10.05 0.18 7.03
CA THR A 335 -9.58 0.58 8.37
C THR A 335 -10.74 1.10 9.21
N ALA A 336 -11.62 1.95 8.66
CA ALA A 336 -12.79 2.45 9.35
C ALA A 336 -13.70 1.31 9.83
N HIS A 337 -13.94 0.31 8.98
CA HIS A 337 -14.72 -0.85 9.36
C HIS A 337 -14.06 -1.66 10.47
N ALA A 338 -12.75 -1.91 10.39
CA ALA A 338 -12.00 -2.62 11.42
C ALA A 338 -12.05 -1.88 12.77
N PHE A 339 -11.84 -0.56 12.79
CA PHE A 339 -11.95 0.25 14.00
C PHE A 339 -13.37 0.30 14.56
N ARG A 340 -14.40 0.26 13.70
CA ARG A 340 -15.79 0.18 14.14
C ARG A 340 -16.09 -1.15 14.83
N MET A 341 -15.72 -2.27 14.21
CA MET A 341 -15.87 -3.60 14.80
C MET A 341 -15.12 -3.70 16.13
N TYR A 342 -13.88 -3.21 16.15
CA TYR A 342 -13.07 -3.20 17.36
C TYR A 342 -13.69 -2.36 18.47
N ALA A 343 -14.26 -1.20 18.14
CA ALA A 343 -14.95 -0.36 19.11
C ALA A 343 -16.10 -1.09 19.81
N ASP A 344 -16.85 -1.90 19.07
CA ASP A 344 -17.97 -2.68 19.60
C ASP A 344 -17.48 -3.92 20.37
N LEU A 345 -16.43 -4.61 19.88
CA LEU A 345 -15.86 -5.79 20.53
C LEU A 345 -15.09 -5.46 21.83
N ALA A 346 -14.45 -4.29 21.90
CA ALA A 346 -13.50 -3.92 22.96
C ALA A 346 -13.99 -2.82 23.91
N ASP A 347 -15.20 -2.29 23.69
CA ASP A 347 -15.68 -1.04 24.30
C ASP A 347 -14.65 0.10 24.15
N PHE A 348 -14.27 0.39 22.89
CA PHE A 348 -13.26 1.40 22.53
C PHE A 348 -13.90 2.58 21.77
N PRO A 349 -14.47 3.59 22.47
CA PRO A 349 -15.23 4.69 21.84
C PRO A 349 -14.45 5.47 20.78
N ARG A 350 -13.14 5.61 20.96
CA ARG A 350 -12.27 6.29 19.99
C ARG A 350 -12.30 5.61 18.61
N GLY A 351 -12.48 4.29 18.55
CA GLY A 351 -12.60 3.58 17.27
C GLY A 351 -13.83 4.01 16.47
N LYS A 352 -14.94 4.39 17.13
CA LYS A 352 -16.11 4.95 16.44
C LYS A 352 -15.81 6.30 15.81
N VAL A 353 -15.12 7.17 16.55
CA VAL A 353 -14.70 8.49 16.05
C VAL A 353 -13.77 8.33 14.84
N ILE A 354 -12.78 7.43 14.92
CA ILE A 354 -11.88 7.14 13.80
C ILE A 354 -12.67 6.64 12.58
N ALA A 355 -13.56 5.67 12.78
CA ALA A 355 -14.37 5.12 11.70
C ALA A 355 -15.24 6.19 11.02
N ASP A 356 -15.94 7.00 11.81
CA ASP A 356 -16.83 8.06 11.30
C ASP A 356 -16.03 9.14 10.55
N ASN A 357 -14.86 9.52 11.07
CA ASN A 357 -13.99 10.52 10.44
C ASN A 357 -13.39 10.04 9.11
N LEU A 358 -12.87 8.80 9.06
CA LEU A 358 -12.34 8.22 7.84
C LEU A 358 -13.43 8.07 6.78
N MET A 359 -14.61 7.56 7.16
CA MET A 359 -15.74 7.44 6.22
C MET A 359 -16.21 8.79 5.70
N ARG A 360 -16.24 9.83 6.56
CA ARG A 360 -16.56 11.20 6.15
C ARG A 360 -15.64 11.70 5.04
N LEU A 361 -14.32 11.50 5.17
CA LEU A 361 -13.36 11.90 4.14
C LEU A 361 -13.69 11.25 2.79
N VAL A 362 -13.91 9.93 2.80
CA VAL A 362 -14.21 9.17 1.58
C VAL A 362 -15.52 9.66 0.92
N VAL A 363 -16.60 9.78 1.68
CA VAL A 363 -17.92 10.11 1.08
C VAL A 363 -18.08 11.60 0.75
N GLU A 364 -17.41 12.50 1.46
CA GLU A 364 -17.52 13.95 1.20
C GLU A 364 -16.48 14.46 0.21
N GLU A 365 -15.30 13.82 0.12
CA GLU A 365 -14.12 14.39 -0.54
C GLU A 365 -13.62 13.51 -1.71
N GLU A 366 -13.80 12.19 -1.64
CA GLU A 366 -13.36 11.27 -2.70
C GLU A 366 -14.49 10.88 -3.68
N GLN A 367 -15.76 10.98 -3.28
CA GLN A 367 -16.87 10.65 -4.19
C GLN A 367 -17.00 11.68 -5.32
N LEU A 368 -16.87 11.21 -6.56
CA LEU A 368 -17.05 12.00 -7.76
C LEU A 368 -18.54 12.22 -8.02
N THR A 369 -18.97 13.47 -7.89
CA THR A 369 -20.38 13.86 -8.06
C THR A 369 -20.60 14.83 -9.23
N ASP A 370 -19.60 14.98 -10.10
CA ASP A 370 -19.74 15.71 -11.37
C ASP A 370 -20.82 15.04 -12.23
N ARG A 371 -21.68 15.85 -12.86
CA ARG A 371 -22.84 15.34 -13.62
C ARG A 371 -22.46 14.85 -15.02
N ASN A 372 -21.46 13.99 -15.08
CA ASN A 372 -20.92 13.33 -16.28
C ASN A 372 -20.65 11.84 -15.98
N GLN A 373 -19.89 11.16 -16.84
CA GLN A 373 -19.68 9.71 -16.73
C GLN A 373 -18.79 9.27 -15.55
N LEU A 374 -18.24 10.22 -14.78
CA LEU A 374 -17.54 9.93 -13.52
C LEU A 374 -18.51 9.83 -12.33
N PHE A 375 -19.77 10.25 -12.49
CA PHE A 375 -20.75 10.33 -11.42
C PHE A 375 -20.86 9.02 -10.62
N GLY A 376 -20.74 9.13 -9.30
CA GLY A 376 -20.84 8.05 -8.33
C GLY A 376 -19.55 7.26 -8.09
N SER A 377 -18.57 7.30 -8.99
CA SER A 377 -17.26 6.68 -8.76
C SER A 377 -16.51 7.39 -7.62
N PHE A 378 -15.50 6.73 -7.04
CA PHE A 378 -14.63 7.36 -6.04
C PHE A 378 -13.24 7.58 -6.64
N GLU A 379 -12.64 8.72 -6.31
CA GLU A 379 -11.21 8.98 -6.47
C GLU A 379 -10.46 8.20 -5.39
N PRO A 380 -9.79 7.07 -5.71
CA PRO A 380 -9.22 6.24 -4.67
C PRO A 380 -8.01 6.86 -4.01
N ARG A 381 -7.42 7.95 -4.53
CA ARG A 381 -6.18 8.55 -4.02
C ARG A 381 -6.34 9.94 -3.41
N GLY A 382 -7.44 10.16 -2.70
CA GLY A 382 -7.73 11.39 -1.95
C GLY A 382 -8.63 12.38 -2.68
N ALA A 383 -8.72 13.61 -2.15
CA ALA A 383 -9.64 14.62 -2.68
C ALA A 383 -9.27 15.04 -4.11
N ARG A 384 -10.23 14.95 -5.03
CA ARG A 384 -10.01 15.32 -6.44
C ARG A 384 -9.84 16.84 -6.60
N THR A 385 -8.73 17.25 -7.22
CA THR A 385 -8.46 18.66 -7.54
C THR A 385 -8.82 19.04 -8.99
N ASP A 386 -8.56 18.18 -9.97
CA ASP A 386 -9.00 18.30 -11.37
C ASP A 386 -8.93 16.95 -12.11
N LEU A 387 -9.30 16.91 -13.40
CA LEU A 387 -9.23 15.70 -14.24
C LEU A 387 -7.82 15.19 -14.53
N THR A 388 -6.78 16.02 -14.40
CA THR A 388 -5.39 15.65 -14.67
C THR A 388 -4.69 15.08 -13.45
N GLY A 389 -5.19 15.38 -12.25
CA GLY A 389 -4.68 14.85 -10.98
C GLY A 389 -5.12 13.41 -10.69
N THR A 390 -6.26 12.98 -11.22
CA THR A 390 -6.73 11.59 -11.11
C THR A 390 -6.00 10.69 -12.10
N ASN A 391 -5.32 9.66 -11.61
CA ASN A 391 -4.66 8.69 -12.48
C ASN A 391 -5.64 7.59 -12.95
N ASN A 392 -5.97 6.65 -12.06
CA ASN A 392 -6.84 5.51 -12.35
C ASN A 392 -8.01 5.45 -11.36
N LEU A 393 -9.20 5.16 -11.88
CA LEU A 393 -10.41 4.84 -11.15
C LEU A 393 -10.61 3.33 -11.19
N PHE A 394 -9.98 2.64 -10.25
CA PHE A 394 -10.03 1.18 -10.20
C PHE A 394 -11.42 0.68 -9.82
N ALA A 395 -11.92 -0.30 -10.58
CA ALA A 395 -13.19 -0.92 -10.25
C ALA A 395 -13.11 -1.72 -8.93
N ASP A 396 -11.93 -2.26 -8.59
CA ASP A 396 -11.73 -3.00 -7.33
C ASP A 396 -11.85 -2.06 -6.11
N ASP A 397 -11.09 -0.97 -6.10
CA ASP A 397 -11.16 0.07 -5.06
C ASP A 397 -12.57 0.64 -4.92
N ASN A 398 -13.21 0.99 -6.04
CA ASN A 398 -14.58 1.51 -6.06
C ASN A 398 -15.58 0.46 -5.50
N GLY A 399 -15.34 -0.82 -5.76
CA GLY A 399 -16.08 -1.94 -5.17
C GLY A 399 -15.97 -1.98 -3.65
N TRP A 400 -14.75 -1.95 -3.10
CA TRP A 400 -14.53 -1.94 -1.66
C TRP A 400 -15.09 -0.70 -0.98
N ILE A 401 -14.80 0.49 -1.52
CA ILE A 401 -15.31 1.76 -1.00
C ILE A 401 -16.84 1.75 -0.97
N SER A 402 -17.48 1.32 -2.06
CA SER A 402 -18.94 1.24 -2.14
C SER A 402 -19.52 0.28 -1.09
N LEU A 403 -18.94 -0.91 -0.96
CA LEU A 403 -19.35 -1.91 0.03
C LEU A 403 -19.28 -1.34 1.46
N PHE A 404 -18.14 -0.75 1.84
CA PHE A 404 -17.95 -0.25 3.20
C PHE A 404 -18.70 1.05 3.49
N ALA A 405 -18.95 1.89 2.48
CA ALA A 405 -19.87 3.02 2.61
C ALA A 405 -21.29 2.55 2.94
N LEU A 406 -21.77 1.49 2.27
CA LEU A 406 -23.06 0.86 2.59
C LEU A 406 -23.07 0.30 4.02
N MET A 407 -22.03 -0.46 4.40
CA MET A 407 -21.91 -1.07 5.74
C MET A 407 -21.85 -0.04 6.87
N SER A 408 -21.27 1.13 6.60
CA SER A 408 -21.12 2.20 7.59
C SER A 408 -22.37 3.09 7.69
N GLY A 409 -23.42 2.80 6.93
CA GLY A 409 -24.68 3.56 6.95
C GLY A 409 -24.70 4.77 6.01
N HIS A 410 -23.64 5.02 5.23
CA HIS A 410 -23.62 6.01 4.15
C HIS A 410 -24.29 5.45 2.89
N VAL A 411 -25.57 5.05 3.03
CA VAL A 411 -26.30 4.25 2.03
C VAL A 411 -26.40 4.96 0.69
N ALA A 412 -26.72 6.25 0.65
CA ALA A 412 -26.86 6.98 -0.62
C ALA A 412 -25.53 7.11 -1.39
N PRO A 413 -24.41 7.55 -0.77
CA PRO A 413 -23.08 7.47 -1.39
C PRO A 413 -22.72 6.06 -1.87
N GLY A 414 -22.90 5.03 -1.02
CA GLY A 414 -22.57 3.65 -1.37
C GLY A 414 -23.38 3.12 -2.56
N LEU A 415 -24.68 3.42 -2.61
CA LEU A 415 -25.54 3.04 -3.74
C LEU A 415 -25.19 3.79 -5.04
N ARG A 416 -24.71 5.04 -4.95
CA ARG A 416 -24.17 5.76 -6.13
C ARG A 416 -22.91 5.08 -6.67
N GLY A 417 -22.00 4.64 -5.79
CA GLY A 417 -20.83 3.86 -6.20
C GLY A 417 -21.18 2.53 -6.84
N VAL A 418 -22.14 1.80 -6.27
CA VAL A 418 -22.70 0.58 -6.86
C VAL A 418 -23.32 0.82 -8.23
N GLU A 419 -24.13 1.88 -8.39
CA GLU A 419 -24.73 2.20 -9.68
C GLU A 419 -23.64 2.60 -10.71
N ALA A 420 -22.60 3.34 -10.31
CA ALA A 420 -21.47 3.65 -11.17
C ALA A 420 -20.74 2.38 -11.66
N LEU A 421 -20.55 1.40 -10.78
CA LEU A 421 -19.98 0.09 -11.14
C LEU A 421 -20.87 -0.67 -12.13
N ILE A 422 -22.20 -0.63 -11.97
CA ILE A 422 -23.14 -1.26 -12.90
C ILE A 422 -23.07 -0.61 -14.28
N ARG A 423 -22.94 0.72 -14.34
CA ARG A 423 -22.82 1.46 -15.60
C ARG A 423 -21.54 1.15 -16.39
N THR A 424 -20.53 0.59 -15.72
CA THR A 424 -19.27 0.18 -16.33
C THR A 424 -19.10 -1.34 -16.38
N ALA A 425 -20.13 -2.09 -15.99
CA ALA A 425 -20.16 -3.54 -16.12
C ALA A 425 -20.67 -3.93 -17.51
N SER A 426 -20.23 -5.09 -18.00
CA SER A 426 -20.71 -5.68 -19.24
C SER A 426 -22.22 -5.89 -19.19
N ASP A 427 -22.94 -5.44 -20.22
CA ASP A 427 -24.38 -5.68 -20.36
C ASP A 427 -24.70 -7.19 -20.39
N GLU A 428 -23.81 -7.97 -21.00
CA GLU A 428 -23.96 -9.42 -21.16
C GLU A 428 -23.66 -10.16 -19.85
N LEU A 429 -22.51 -9.87 -19.23
CA LEU A 429 -21.96 -10.68 -18.14
C LEU A 429 -22.18 -10.08 -16.76
N GLY A 430 -22.40 -8.77 -16.61
CA GLY A 430 -22.43 -8.11 -15.30
C GLY A 430 -21.06 -8.05 -14.59
N LEU A 431 -19.97 -8.26 -15.34
CA LEU A 431 -18.58 -8.16 -14.90
C LEU A 431 -17.97 -6.82 -15.34
N GLN A 432 -17.04 -6.27 -14.56
CA GLN A 432 -16.38 -5.01 -14.88
C GLN A 432 -15.60 -5.13 -16.19
N VAL A 433 -15.82 -4.16 -17.08
CA VAL A 433 -15.04 -3.99 -18.31
C VAL A 433 -13.91 -3.02 -18.03
N ASP A 434 -12.68 -3.35 -18.45
CA ASP A 434 -11.51 -2.47 -18.34
C ASP A 434 -11.36 -1.88 -16.91
N PRO A 435 -11.08 -2.72 -15.90
CA PRO A 435 -11.20 -2.34 -14.49
C PRO A 435 -10.13 -1.34 -14.01
N TRP A 436 -9.12 -1.00 -14.83
CA TRP A 436 -8.06 -0.02 -14.57
C TRP A 436 -8.19 1.23 -15.46
N ARG A 437 -9.36 1.87 -15.45
CA ARG A 437 -9.67 3.00 -16.33
C ARG A 437 -9.23 4.36 -15.78
N THR A 438 -8.81 5.25 -16.67
CA THR A 438 -8.66 6.67 -16.35
C THR A 438 -10.00 7.42 -16.42
N PRO A 439 -10.15 8.59 -15.80
CA PRO A 439 -11.32 9.44 -15.99
C PRO A 439 -11.55 9.81 -17.45
N SER A 440 -10.48 10.04 -18.21
CA SER A 440 -10.58 10.36 -19.63
C SER A 440 -11.21 9.21 -20.43
N THR A 441 -10.89 7.96 -20.11
CA THR A 441 -11.52 6.79 -20.73
C THR A 441 -13.03 6.76 -20.47
N LEU A 442 -13.46 7.02 -19.24
CA LEU A 442 -14.88 7.09 -18.88
C LEU A 442 -15.63 8.21 -19.61
N LEU A 443 -15.04 9.41 -19.67
CA LEU A 443 -15.65 10.57 -20.33
C LEU A 443 -15.73 10.39 -21.86
N VAL A 444 -14.73 9.75 -22.48
CA VAL A 444 -14.66 9.59 -23.93
C VAL A 444 -15.51 8.43 -24.43
N LYS A 445 -15.38 7.24 -23.82
CA LYS A 445 -16.16 6.05 -24.22
C LYS A 445 -17.61 6.15 -23.77
N GLY A 446 -17.84 6.75 -22.60
CA GLY A 446 -19.13 6.80 -21.93
C GLY A 446 -19.56 5.45 -21.35
N TRP A 447 -20.64 5.44 -20.56
CA TRP A 447 -21.15 4.22 -19.91
C TRP A 447 -21.55 3.15 -20.92
N ASP A 448 -22.39 3.46 -21.90
CA ASP A 448 -22.85 2.48 -22.91
C ASP A 448 -21.68 1.91 -23.72
N GLY A 449 -20.72 2.77 -24.10
CA GLY A 449 -19.54 2.35 -24.86
C GLY A 449 -18.64 1.41 -24.07
N ILE A 450 -18.59 1.55 -22.74
CA ILE A 450 -17.85 0.64 -21.85
C ILE A 450 -18.63 -0.65 -21.64
N ALA A 451 -19.91 -0.57 -21.28
CA ALA A 451 -20.76 -1.72 -21.01
C ALA A 451 -20.91 -2.68 -22.20
N GLN A 452 -20.82 -2.14 -23.43
CA GLN A 452 -20.88 -2.90 -24.68
C GLN A 452 -19.51 -3.32 -25.22
N ALA A 453 -18.42 -2.84 -24.63
CA ALA A 453 -17.09 -3.25 -25.02
C ALA A 453 -16.83 -4.69 -24.57
N PRO A 454 -16.07 -5.47 -25.37
CA PRO A 454 -15.67 -6.81 -24.96
C PRO A 454 -14.78 -6.71 -23.72
N ILE A 455 -14.98 -7.64 -22.79
CA ILE A 455 -14.00 -7.86 -21.71
C ILE A 455 -12.75 -8.47 -22.34
N GLU A 456 -11.58 -7.88 -22.07
CA GLU A 456 -10.32 -8.42 -22.58
C GLU A 456 -10.10 -9.86 -22.09
N ASP A 457 -9.39 -10.65 -22.90
CA ASP A 457 -9.27 -12.10 -22.69
C ASP A 457 -8.76 -12.42 -21.27
N GLY A 458 -9.54 -13.23 -20.56
CA GLY A 458 -9.29 -13.69 -19.20
C GLY A 458 -9.71 -12.76 -18.06
N LEU A 459 -9.98 -11.46 -18.31
CA LEU A 459 -10.43 -10.53 -17.24
C LEU A 459 -11.84 -10.85 -16.73
N ASP A 460 -12.61 -11.60 -17.49
CA ASP A 460 -13.90 -12.14 -17.11
C ASP A 460 -13.76 -13.27 -16.07
N LEU A 461 -12.53 -13.72 -15.77
CA LEU A 461 -12.22 -14.83 -14.86
C LEU A 461 -11.22 -14.48 -13.75
N THR A 462 -10.82 -13.22 -13.59
CA THR A 462 -10.00 -12.79 -12.45
C THR A 462 -10.92 -12.41 -11.28
N SER A 463 -10.75 -13.08 -10.15
CA SER A 463 -11.46 -12.72 -8.92
C SER A 463 -10.89 -11.44 -8.30
N HIS A 464 -9.60 -11.15 -8.53
CA HIS A 464 -8.97 -9.92 -8.08
C HIS A 464 -9.77 -8.69 -8.49
N TRP A 465 -10.04 -8.52 -9.78
CA TRP A 465 -10.72 -7.33 -10.28
C TRP A 465 -12.25 -7.37 -10.19
N GLN A 466 -12.85 -8.55 -9.99
CA GLN A 466 -14.30 -8.72 -10.06
C GLN A 466 -14.95 -8.84 -8.67
N SER A 467 -14.28 -9.45 -7.68
CA SER A 467 -14.92 -9.86 -6.42
C SER A 467 -15.51 -8.72 -5.59
N SER A 468 -14.85 -7.56 -5.52
CA SER A 468 -15.31 -6.42 -4.71
C SER A 468 -16.58 -5.79 -5.28
N ALA A 469 -16.64 -5.55 -6.59
CA ALA A 469 -17.84 -5.06 -7.27
C ALA A 469 -19.01 -6.04 -7.07
N GLN A 470 -18.76 -7.34 -7.24
CA GLN A 470 -19.77 -8.38 -6.99
C GLN A 470 -20.26 -8.36 -5.54
N SER A 471 -19.35 -8.21 -4.57
CA SER A 471 -19.69 -8.11 -3.15
C SER A 471 -20.51 -6.85 -2.84
N ALA A 472 -20.19 -5.71 -3.45
CA ALA A 472 -20.93 -4.47 -3.30
C ALA A 472 -22.36 -4.59 -3.86
N TYR A 473 -22.54 -5.27 -5.01
CA TYR A 473 -23.87 -5.55 -5.57
C TYR A 473 -24.71 -6.41 -4.63
N LEU A 474 -24.12 -7.49 -4.11
CA LEU A 474 -24.80 -8.41 -3.18
C LEU A 474 -25.21 -7.69 -1.89
N TYR A 475 -24.33 -6.83 -1.35
CA TYR A 475 -24.65 -6.04 -0.16
C TYR A 475 -25.76 -5.01 -0.45
N ALA A 476 -25.71 -4.32 -1.58
CA ALA A 476 -26.76 -3.40 -2.01
C ALA A 476 -28.11 -4.11 -2.18
N TYR A 477 -28.13 -5.34 -2.73
CA TYR A 477 -29.34 -6.17 -2.78
C TYR A 477 -29.86 -6.47 -1.38
N GLY A 478 -29.01 -6.94 -0.47
CA GLY A 478 -29.42 -7.24 0.91
C GLY A 478 -29.98 -6.02 1.64
N LEU A 479 -29.47 -4.81 1.39
CA LEU A 479 -30.01 -3.59 2.00
C LEU A 479 -31.33 -3.12 1.35
N THR A 480 -31.44 -3.19 0.03
CA THR A 480 -32.51 -2.50 -0.71
C THR A 480 -33.65 -3.41 -1.15
N GLY A 481 -33.39 -4.71 -1.31
CA GLY A 481 -34.26 -5.64 -2.01
C GLY A 481 -34.40 -5.39 -3.52
N ASP A 482 -33.60 -4.50 -4.13
CA ASP A 482 -33.63 -4.23 -5.57
C ASP A 482 -32.99 -5.38 -6.35
N GLN A 483 -33.85 -6.16 -7.02
CA GLN A 483 -33.47 -7.37 -7.73
C GLN A 483 -32.40 -7.15 -8.80
N ARG A 484 -32.27 -5.93 -9.38
CA ARG A 484 -31.24 -5.66 -10.40
C ARG A 484 -29.82 -5.89 -9.89
N TYR A 485 -29.59 -5.61 -8.61
CA TYR A 485 -28.28 -5.80 -7.99
C TYR A 485 -27.93 -7.29 -7.90
N LEU A 486 -28.87 -8.12 -7.45
CA LEU A 486 -28.67 -9.58 -7.41
C LEU A 486 -28.55 -10.18 -8.82
N ASP A 487 -29.37 -9.72 -9.77
CA ASP A 487 -29.34 -10.22 -11.14
C ASP A 487 -28.00 -9.90 -11.82
N THR A 488 -27.49 -8.68 -11.63
CA THR A 488 -26.19 -8.29 -12.17
C THR A 488 -25.08 -9.10 -11.52
N ALA A 489 -25.15 -9.28 -10.20
CA ALA A 489 -24.12 -10.04 -9.50
C ALA A 489 -24.07 -11.52 -9.94
N THR A 490 -25.25 -12.15 -9.98
CA THR A 490 -25.37 -13.57 -10.29
C THR A 490 -25.08 -13.89 -11.75
N ARG A 491 -25.32 -12.97 -12.70
CA ARG A 491 -24.85 -13.15 -14.10
C ARG A 491 -23.32 -13.30 -14.15
N GLY A 492 -22.59 -12.45 -13.46
CA GLY A 492 -21.13 -12.48 -13.44
C GLY A 492 -20.58 -13.69 -12.71
N LEU A 493 -21.14 -13.98 -11.53
CA LEU A 493 -20.72 -15.12 -10.72
C LEU A 493 -21.08 -16.46 -11.35
N ASP A 494 -22.21 -16.60 -12.06
CA ASP A 494 -22.53 -17.81 -12.83
C ASP A 494 -21.49 -18.04 -13.94
N HIS A 495 -21.07 -16.97 -14.62
CA HIS A 495 -20.04 -17.04 -15.67
C HIS A 495 -18.68 -17.48 -15.11
N MET A 496 -18.23 -16.87 -14.01
CA MET A 496 -16.96 -17.21 -13.36
C MET A 496 -16.99 -18.62 -12.76
N ALA A 497 -18.02 -18.95 -11.97
CA ALA A 497 -18.14 -20.24 -11.29
C ALA A 497 -18.27 -21.42 -12.26
N SER A 498 -18.96 -21.26 -13.40
CA SER A 498 -19.09 -22.30 -14.43
C SER A 498 -17.80 -22.59 -15.21
N ARG A 499 -16.80 -21.70 -15.13
CA ARG A 499 -15.49 -21.84 -15.79
C ARG A 499 -14.37 -22.18 -14.83
N HIS A 500 -14.64 -22.15 -13.52
CA HIS A 500 -13.72 -22.63 -12.49
C HIS A 500 -13.21 -24.05 -12.83
N PRO A 501 -11.90 -24.35 -12.72
CA PRO A 501 -10.83 -23.55 -12.09
C PRO A 501 -10.04 -22.65 -13.05
N ARG A 502 -10.56 -22.29 -14.22
CA ARG A 502 -9.90 -21.28 -15.07
C ARG A 502 -9.97 -19.92 -14.40
N ALA A 503 -8.83 -19.24 -14.34
CA ALA A 503 -8.71 -17.88 -13.83
C ALA A 503 -7.57 -17.18 -14.57
N ARG A 504 -7.72 -15.87 -14.81
CA ARG A 504 -6.59 -14.98 -15.05
C ARG A 504 -6.05 -14.56 -13.69
N LEU A 505 -4.73 -14.57 -13.55
CA LEU A 505 -4.06 -14.35 -12.29
C LEU A 505 -3.50 -12.93 -12.29
N GLU A 506 -3.81 -12.16 -11.25
CA GLU A 506 -3.08 -10.92 -10.98
C GLU A 506 -1.75 -11.23 -10.30
N THR A 507 -1.82 -11.98 -9.20
CA THR A 507 -0.65 -12.47 -8.47
C THR A 507 -0.53 -13.98 -8.64
N SER A 508 -1.29 -14.76 -7.87
CA SER A 508 -1.27 -16.22 -7.89
C SER A 508 -2.67 -16.83 -7.88
N ARG A 509 -2.78 -18.11 -8.22
CA ARG A 509 -4.04 -18.86 -8.05
C ARG A 509 -4.50 -18.95 -6.60
N THR A 510 -3.59 -18.91 -5.63
CA THR A 510 -3.93 -18.95 -4.20
C THR A 510 -4.57 -17.65 -3.75
N CYS A 511 -4.04 -16.51 -4.19
CA CYS A 511 -4.67 -15.21 -4.00
C CYS A 511 -6.07 -15.15 -4.64
N GLU A 512 -6.21 -15.60 -5.89
CA GLU A 512 -7.51 -15.65 -6.56
C GLU A 512 -8.51 -16.56 -5.81
N ALA A 513 -8.05 -17.69 -5.29
CA ALA A 513 -8.90 -18.61 -4.54
C ALA A 513 -9.46 -17.99 -3.26
N GLY A 514 -8.64 -17.28 -2.48
CA GLY A 514 -9.07 -16.57 -1.28
C GLY A 514 -10.08 -15.47 -1.57
N ARG A 515 -9.83 -14.68 -2.62
CA ARG A 515 -10.70 -13.56 -3.03
C ARG A 515 -12.03 -13.98 -3.61
N PHE A 516 -12.11 -15.13 -4.27
CA PHE A 516 -13.36 -15.57 -4.89
C PHE A 516 -14.40 -16.06 -3.86
N LEU A 517 -13.96 -16.45 -2.65
CA LEU A 517 -14.86 -16.98 -1.61
C LEU A 517 -15.92 -15.96 -1.18
N LEU A 518 -15.55 -14.71 -0.87
CA LEU A 518 -16.48 -13.72 -0.31
C LEU A 518 -17.73 -13.46 -1.18
N PRO A 519 -17.62 -13.17 -2.50
CA PRO A 519 -18.81 -12.97 -3.32
C PRO A 519 -19.62 -14.27 -3.50
N LEU A 520 -18.98 -15.45 -3.53
CA LEU A 520 -19.70 -16.73 -3.58
C LEU A 520 -20.51 -16.98 -2.30
N VAL A 521 -19.99 -16.60 -1.13
CA VAL A 521 -20.72 -16.68 0.14
C VAL A 521 -21.99 -15.83 0.08
N GLY A 522 -21.89 -14.57 -0.33
CA GLY A 522 -23.05 -13.68 -0.44
C GLY A 522 -24.06 -14.17 -1.48
N ALA A 523 -23.59 -14.59 -2.66
CA ALA A 523 -24.47 -15.12 -3.69
C ALA A 523 -25.17 -16.42 -3.26
N TYR A 524 -24.47 -17.31 -2.56
CA TYR A 524 -25.07 -18.53 -2.01
C TYR A 524 -26.05 -18.23 -0.88
N GLN A 525 -25.79 -17.23 -0.02
CA GLN A 525 -26.73 -16.80 1.02
C GLN A 525 -28.10 -16.45 0.42
N TYR A 526 -28.13 -15.66 -0.66
CA TYR A 526 -29.37 -15.18 -1.26
C TYR A 526 -30.04 -16.16 -2.23
N THR A 527 -29.26 -16.98 -2.94
CA THR A 527 -29.81 -17.81 -4.04
C THR A 527 -29.87 -19.30 -3.72
N LYS A 528 -29.03 -19.78 -2.80
CA LYS A 528 -28.83 -21.21 -2.49
C LYS A 528 -28.51 -22.08 -3.73
N LYS A 529 -27.97 -21.50 -4.81
CA LYS A 529 -27.59 -22.24 -6.03
C LYS A 529 -26.52 -23.30 -5.70
N PRO A 530 -26.70 -24.58 -6.10
CA PRO A 530 -25.70 -25.62 -5.89
C PRO A 530 -24.33 -25.30 -6.52
N LEU A 531 -24.33 -24.62 -7.68
CA LEU A 531 -23.12 -24.19 -8.38
C LEU A 531 -22.16 -23.46 -7.44
N TYR A 532 -22.64 -22.47 -6.67
CA TYR A 532 -21.77 -21.68 -5.79
C TYR A 532 -21.21 -22.51 -4.63
N LEU A 533 -22.01 -23.40 -4.05
CA LEU A 533 -21.54 -24.29 -2.99
C LEU A 533 -20.48 -25.28 -3.51
N GLU A 534 -20.69 -25.84 -4.70
CA GLU A 534 -19.73 -26.74 -5.35
C GLU A 534 -18.42 -26.03 -5.70
N THR A 535 -18.49 -24.79 -6.21
CA THR A 535 -17.30 -23.96 -6.46
C THR A 535 -16.57 -23.65 -5.15
N MET A 536 -17.26 -23.23 -4.08
CA MET A 536 -16.63 -22.98 -2.78
C MET A 536 -15.97 -24.25 -2.19
N ARG A 537 -16.60 -25.43 -2.34
CA ARG A 537 -15.99 -26.71 -1.93
C ARG A 537 -14.74 -27.03 -2.74
N SER A 538 -14.74 -26.75 -4.04
CA SER A 538 -13.55 -26.93 -4.88
C SER A 538 -12.42 -25.98 -4.47
N LEU A 539 -12.73 -24.72 -4.15
CA LEU A 539 -11.77 -23.75 -3.62
C LEU A 539 -11.22 -24.18 -2.26
N ALA A 540 -12.08 -24.66 -1.35
CA ALA A 540 -11.65 -25.19 -0.05
C ALA A 540 -10.71 -26.39 -0.20
N ALA A 541 -11.03 -27.34 -1.08
CA ALA A 541 -10.15 -28.47 -1.37
C ALA A 541 -8.79 -28.02 -1.95
N TYR A 542 -8.79 -27.00 -2.80
CA TYR A 542 -7.57 -26.41 -3.33
C TYR A 542 -6.74 -25.74 -2.21
N LEU A 543 -7.33 -24.86 -1.40
CA LEU A 543 -6.65 -24.20 -0.27
C LEU A 543 -6.13 -25.20 0.74
N GLN A 544 -6.90 -26.23 1.09
CA GLN A 544 -6.47 -27.32 1.97
C GLN A 544 -5.25 -28.05 1.39
N SER A 545 -5.19 -28.25 0.06
CA SER A 545 -4.04 -28.87 -0.58
C SER A 545 -2.78 -28.00 -0.58
N ARG A 546 -2.92 -26.69 -0.32
CA ARG A 546 -1.82 -25.72 -0.19
C ARG A 546 -1.47 -25.42 1.26
N GLN A 547 -2.25 -25.95 2.22
CA GLN A 547 -2.10 -25.63 3.63
C GLN A 547 -0.84 -26.30 4.20
N GLY A 548 0.07 -25.49 4.76
CA GLY A 548 1.22 -25.96 5.52
C GLY A 548 0.84 -26.45 6.93
N PRO A 549 1.77 -27.09 7.66
CA PRO A 549 1.52 -27.63 9.00
C PRO A 549 1.08 -26.55 10.01
N ASP A 550 1.47 -25.29 9.80
CA ASP A 550 1.10 -24.16 10.65
C ASP A 550 -0.19 -23.44 10.22
N GLY A 551 -0.87 -23.90 9.16
CA GLY A 551 -2.19 -23.44 8.74
C GLY A 551 -2.23 -22.39 7.61
N GLY A 552 -1.08 -21.84 7.22
CA GLY A 552 -0.95 -20.89 6.10
C GLY A 552 -1.05 -21.57 4.72
N PHE A 553 -1.48 -20.83 3.70
CA PHE A 553 -1.62 -21.32 2.33
C PHE A 553 -0.41 -20.94 1.48
N ALA A 554 0.34 -21.93 0.99
CA ALA A 554 1.44 -21.69 0.06
C ALA A 554 0.92 -21.11 -1.25
N GLU A 555 1.57 -20.06 -1.75
CA GLU A 555 1.27 -19.50 -3.06
C GLU A 555 1.59 -20.51 -4.18
N TRP A 556 0.80 -20.48 -5.23
CA TRP A 556 0.88 -21.47 -6.30
C TRP A 556 0.30 -20.94 -7.60
N ASP A 557 0.89 -21.35 -8.73
CA ASP A 557 0.68 -20.82 -10.08
C ASP A 557 0.69 -19.29 -10.07
N GLY A 558 1.85 -18.68 -10.29
CA GLY A 558 2.05 -17.24 -10.14
C GLY A 558 2.32 -16.51 -11.45
N LYS A 559 1.99 -15.22 -11.51
CA LYS A 559 2.57 -14.25 -12.44
C LYS A 559 4.03 -13.99 -12.02
N CYS A 560 4.91 -14.93 -12.35
CA CYS A 560 6.33 -14.87 -12.00
C CYS A 560 7.16 -14.36 -13.19
N PRO A 561 8.27 -13.64 -12.96
CA PRO A 561 9.18 -13.23 -14.03
C PRO A 561 9.68 -14.43 -14.86
N PRO A 562 9.56 -14.38 -16.20
CA PRO A 562 10.01 -15.48 -17.07
C PRO A 562 11.52 -15.49 -17.35
N SER A 563 12.25 -14.46 -16.90
CA SER A 563 13.71 -14.35 -17.03
C SER A 563 14.28 -13.36 -16.00
N ASN A 564 15.61 -13.26 -15.94
CA ASN A 564 16.33 -12.28 -15.13
C ASN A 564 16.04 -10.83 -15.56
N GLU A 565 15.88 -10.57 -16.87
CA GLU A 565 15.61 -9.24 -17.42
C GLU A 565 14.19 -8.74 -17.09
N ALA A 566 13.26 -9.66 -16.81
CA ALA A 566 11.89 -9.34 -16.43
C ALA A 566 11.70 -9.19 -14.92
N TYR A 567 12.72 -9.43 -14.12
CA TYR A 567 12.67 -9.31 -12.67
C TYR A 567 12.47 -7.83 -12.27
N GLY A 568 11.48 -7.54 -11.40
CA GLY A 568 11.14 -6.20 -10.87
C GLY A 568 10.77 -5.14 -11.91
N VAL A 569 10.30 -5.56 -13.08
CA VAL A 569 9.83 -4.65 -14.15
C VAL A 569 8.30 -4.52 -14.19
N ASP A 570 7.56 -5.44 -13.57
CA ASP A 570 6.10 -5.51 -13.58
C ASP A 570 5.56 -6.00 -12.22
N GLU A 571 4.24 -5.91 -12.00
CA GLU A 571 3.55 -6.55 -10.88
C GLU A 571 3.73 -8.07 -10.93
N ALA A 572 4.04 -8.70 -9.80
CA ALA A 572 4.47 -10.09 -9.77
C ALA A 572 4.05 -10.84 -8.50
N SER A 573 4.14 -12.16 -8.56
CA SER A 573 4.03 -13.02 -7.37
C SER A 573 5.22 -12.84 -6.43
N ILE A 574 4.98 -13.03 -5.13
CA ILE A 574 6.03 -13.04 -4.09
C ILE A 574 6.79 -14.37 -4.00
N PHE A 575 6.60 -15.26 -4.97
CA PHE A 575 7.32 -16.52 -5.12
C PHE A 575 7.69 -16.70 -6.60
N THR A 576 8.52 -17.69 -6.91
CA THR A 576 9.03 -17.88 -8.27
C THR A 576 8.63 -19.23 -8.83
N VAL A 577 8.76 -20.30 -8.04
CA VAL A 577 8.46 -21.66 -8.49
C VAL A 577 7.46 -22.35 -7.58
N ASN A 578 6.56 -23.12 -8.19
CA ASN A 578 5.62 -23.97 -7.47
C ASN A 578 6.38 -24.94 -6.55
N GLY A 579 6.18 -24.80 -5.25
CA GLY A 579 6.92 -25.54 -4.22
C GLY A 579 7.63 -24.60 -3.24
N ASP A 580 7.85 -23.34 -3.62
CA ASP A 580 8.27 -22.29 -2.69
C ASP A 580 7.30 -22.20 -1.50
N SER A 581 7.83 -22.25 -0.28
CA SER A 581 7.08 -22.27 0.99
C SER A 581 6.60 -20.88 1.43
N VAL A 582 6.21 -20.02 0.48
CA VAL A 582 5.86 -18.62 0.74
C VAL A 582 4.34 -18.43 0.71
N THR A 583 3.85 -17.59 1.61
CA THR A 583 2.44 -17.14 1.69
C THR A 583 2.35 -15.64 1.42
N ASP A 584 1.21 -15.16 0.91
CA ASP A 584 0.97 -13.73 0.66
C ASP A 584 -0.05 -13.15 1.68
N GLN A 585 0.41 -12.24 2.52
CA GLN A 585 -0.35 -11.49 3.54
C GLN A 585 -0.93 -10.17 3.02
N LEU A 586 -0.88 -9.89 1.72
CA LEU A 586 -1.49 -8.72 1.10
C LEU A 586 -2.70 -9.10 0.23
N TYR A 587 -2.54 -10.04 -0.69
CA TYR A 587 -3.59 -10.36 -1.67
C TYR A 587 -4.29 -11.70 -1.44
N GLY A 588 -3.73 -12.58 -0.60
CA GLY A 588 -4.23 -13.93 -0.38
C GLY A 588 -4.76 -14.18 1.03
N THR A 589 -3.85 -14.45 1.97
CA THR A 589 -4.13 -14.90 3.35
C THR A 589 -5.22 -14.07 4.07
N PRO A 590 -5.18 -12.72 4.06
CA PRO A 590 -6.16 -11.90 4.77
C PRO A 590 -7.58 -12.07 4.22
N PHE A 591 -7.73 -12.17 2.89
CA PHE A 591 -9.03 -12.33 2.24
C PHE A 591 -9.62 -13.72 2.49
N ALA A 592 -8.79 -14.77 2.53
CA ALA A 592 -9.22 -16.09 2.95
C ALA A 592 -9.65 -16.10 4.43
N ALA A 593 -8.85 -15.49 5.32
CA ALA A 593 -9.17 -15.35 6.74
C ALA A 593 -10.47 -14.58 7.01
N TRP A 594 -10.80 -13.62 6.15
CA TRP A 594 -12.08 -12.91 6.18
C TRP A 594 -13.24 -13.79 5.70
N ALA A 595 -13.11 -14.43 4.53
CA ALA A 595 -14.22 -15.12 3.89
C ALA A 595 -14.58 -16.49 4.53
N LEU A 596 -13.61 -17.24 5.04
CA LEU A 596 -13.81 -18.61 5.53
C LEU A 596 -14.74 -18.70 6.76
N PRO A 597 -14.64 -17.85 7.80
CA PRO A 597 -15.61 -17.81 8.89
C PRO A 597 -17.05 -17.55 8.41
N LEU A 598 -17.22 -16.78 7.34
CA LEU A 598 -18.51 -16.51 6.73
C LEU A 598 -19.02 -17.71 5.94
N ALA A 599 -18.15 -18.35 5.15
CA ALA A 599 -18.46 -19.56 4.41
C ALA A 599 -18.95 -20.68 5.34
N TYR A 600 -18.28 -20.89 6.48
CA TYR A 600 -18.71 -21.87 7.48
C TYR A 600 -20.13 -21.57 7.99
N ARG A 601 -20.41 -20.32 8.37
CA ARG A 601 -21.72 -19.95 8.92
C ARG A 601 -22.86 -20.03 7.91
N VAL A 602 -22.61 -19.64 6.66
CA VAL A 602 -23.64 -19.63 5.61
C VAL A 602 -23.93 -21.04 5.06
N THR A 603 -22.92 -21.91 5.03
CA THR A 603 -23.03 -23.27 4.43
C THR A 603 -23.23 -24.38 5.46
N GLY A 604 -22.67 -24.23 6.67
CA GLY A 604 -22.59 -25.27 7.70
C GLY A 604 -21.55 -26.36 7.42
N GLU A 605 -20.72 -26.26 6.37
CA GLU A 605 -19.74 -27.29 6.00
C GLU A 605 -18.48 -27.21 6.88
N PRO A 606 -18.11 -28.26 7.64
CA PRO A 606 -16.99 -28.21 8.59
C PRO A 606 -15.64 -27.79 7.99
N VAL A 607 -15.38 -28.14 6.74
CA VAL A 607 -14.12 -27.81 6.04
C VAL A 607 -13.81 -26.31 6.04
N PHE A 608 -14.83 -25.44 5.94
CA PHE A 608 -14.59 -23.99 5.99
C PHE A 608 -14.24 -23.52 7.40
N GLY A 609 -14.78 -24.15 8.44
CA GLY A 609 -14.43 -23.86 9.84
C GLY A 609 -13.00 -24.28 10.14
N GLU A 610 -12.60 -25.47 9.72
CA GLU A 610 -11.23 -25.98 9.86
C GLU A 610 -10.20 -25.09 9.14
N LEU A 611 -10.51 -24.67 7.90
CA LEU A 611 -9.66 -23.73 7.17
C LEU A 611 -9.62 -22.35 7.81
N ALA A 612 -10.74 -21.84 8.33
CA ALA A 612 -10.81 -20.57 9.04
C ALA A 612 -9.93 -20.58 10.30
N GLU A 613 -10.01 -21.65 11.09
CA GLU A 613 -9.18 -21.82 12.28
C GLU A 613 -7.70 -21.94 11.91
N GLY A 614 -7.36 -22.75 10.90
CA GLY A 614 -5.98 -22.90 10.45
C GLY A 614 -5.33 -21.59 9.99
N VAL A 615 -6.02 -20.77 9.19
CA VAL A 615 -5.46 -19.51 8.68
C VAL A 615 -5.37 -18.43 9.77
N LEU A 616 -6.33 -18.37 10.71
CA LEU A 616 -6.30 -17.43 11.83
C LEU A 616 -5.24 -17.82 12.86
N ASP A 617 -5.10 -19.11 13.15
CA ASP A 617 -4.00 -19.65 13.95
C ASP A 617 -2.66 -19.23 13.33
N TYR A 618 -2.50 -19.45 12.03
CA TYR A 618 -1.30 -19.07 11.26
C TYR A 618 -0.98 -17.58 11.38
N LEU A 619 -1.91 -16.69 11.03
CA LEU A 619 -1.73 -15.25 11.14
C LEU A 619 -1.34 -14.83 12.56
N SER A 620 -1.95 -15.45 13.58
CA SER A 620 -1.63 -15.16 14.97
C SER A 620 -0.19 -15.57 15.33
N ARG A 621 0.34 -16.64 14.75
CA ARG A 621 1.69 -17.16 15.02
C ARG A 621 2.78 -16.32 14.35
N ILE A 622 2.50 -15.78 13.16
CA ILE A 622 3.47 -15.00 12.38
C ILE A 622 3.41 -13.49 12.65
N GLN A 623 2.43 -13.00 13.41
CA GLN A 623 2.34 -11.58 13.77
C GLN A 623 3.64 -11.10 14.45
N ILE A 624 4.20 -9.99 13.96
CA ILE A 624 5.49 -9.50 14.42
C ILE A 624 5.40 -9.05 15.89
N ASP A 625 6.29 -9.60 16.71
CA ASP A 625 6.38 -9.37 18.16
C ASP A 625 7.76 -8.83 18.56
N ASP A 626 8.08 -7.63 18.08
CA ASP A 626 9.33 -6.94 18.41
C ASP A 626 9.03 -5.56 19.01
N PRO A 627 9.05 -5.38 20.34
CA PRO A 627 8.68 -4.11 20.97
C PRO A 627 9.66 -2.96 20.65
N ASP A 628 10.86 -3.26 20.17
CA ASP A 628 11.87 -2.27 19.78
C ASP A 628 11.70 -1.82 18.32
N ASP A 629 10.83 -2.50 17.55
CA ASP A 629 10.44 -2.12 16.20
C ASP A 629 9.12 -1.34 16.17
N GLU A 630 9.24 -0.02 16.17
CA GLU A 630 8.09 0.90 16.08
C GLU A 630 7.29 0.75 14.78
N GLN A 631 7.90 0.31 13.68
CA GLN A 631 7.24 0.20 12.37
C GLN A 631 6.46 -1.10 12.22
N LEU A 632 6.94 -2.20 12.81
CA LEU A 632 6.40 -3.53 12.54
C LEU A 632 5.74 -4.22 13.74
N HIS A 633 5.92 -3.74 14.98
CA HIS A 633 5.33 -4.41 16.13
C HIS A 633 3.80 -4.47 16.07
N GLY A 634 3.26 -5.69 15.96
CA GLY A 634 1.82 -5.94 15.89
C GLY A 634 1.24 -6.04 14.47
N THR A 635 2.07 -5.99 13.43
CA THR A 635 1.65 -6.12 12.02
C THR A 635 2.24 -7.35 11.33
N TRP A 636 2.01 -7.45 10.02
CA TRP A 636 2.55 -8.46 9.10
C TRP A 636 3.15 -7.77 7.88
N GLN A 637 4.32 -8.23 7.43
CA GLN A 637 4.81 -7.91 6.09
C GLN A 637 4.17 -8.83 5.05
N ARG A 638 4.23 -8.46 3.77
CA ARG A 638 3.51 -9.18 2.69
C ARG A 638 3.90 -10.66 2.57
N ALA A 639 5.18 -11.03 2.57
CA ALA A 639 5.59 -12.39 2.27
C ALA A 639 6.18 -13.09 3.49
N PHE A 640 5.66 -14.28 3.81
CA PHE A 640 6.22 -15.12 4.87
C PHE A 640 6.56 -16.51 4.35
N ASP A 641 7.83 -16.91 4.52
CA ASP A 641 8.30 -18.26 4.26
C ASP A 641 8.09 -19.10 5.51
N PHE A 642 7.12 -20.02 5.48
CA PHE A 642 6.79 -20.85 6.64
C PHE A 642 7.74 -22.04 6.84
N GLU A 643 8.61 -22.35 5.86
CA GLU A 643 9.65 -23.36 6.06
C GLU A 643 10.85 -22.78 6.81
N SER A 644 11.28 -21.57 6.41
CA SER A 644 12.35 -20.81 7.08
C SER A 644 11.87 -20.08 8.33
N TRP A 645 10.56 -19.89 8.45
CA TRP A 645 9.86 -19.15 9.51
C TRP A 645 10.35 -17.72 9.68
N GLU A 646 10.41 -17.01 8.57
CA GLU A 646 10.73 -15.59 8.53
C GLU A 646 10.00 -14.89 7.39
N TYR A 647 9.81 -13.57 7.54
CA TYR A 647 9.36 -12.73 6.43
C TYR A 647 10.43 -12.72 5.34
N PHE A 648 10.08 -13.31 4.19
CA PHE A 648 10.95 -13.51 3.04
C PHE A 648 10.11 -13.95 1.82
N GLY A 649 10.51 -13.50 0.63
CA GLY A 649 9.88 -13.87 -0.64
C GLY A 649 10.64 -13.30 -1.83
N SER A 650 10.12 -13.54 -3.03
CA SER A 650 10.64 -12.95 -4.26
C SER A 650 10.37 -11.45 -4.30
N ASN A 651 11.42 -10.64 -4.37
CA ASN A 651 11.33 -9.19 -4.50
C ASN A 651 11.08 -8.70 -5.96
N ALA A 652 10.30 -9.48 -6.72
CA ALA A 652 10.05 -9.24 -8.15
C ALA A 652 8.93 -8.23 -8.44
N ASP A 653 8.12 -7.88 -7.44
CA ASP A 653 6.92 -7.08 -7.63
C ASP A 653 7.23 -5.58 -7.69
N LEU A 654 6.72 -4.91 -8.72
CA LEU A 654 6.83 -3.46 -8.86
C LEU A 654 5.90 -2.73 -7.89
N GLY A 655 6.37 -2.53 -6.66
CA GLY A 655 5.79 -1.61 -5.69
C GLY A 655 5.43 -2.25 -4.36
N TRP A 656 4.88 -3.47 -4.38
CA TRP A 656 4.44 -4.20 -3.19
C TRP A 656 5.30 -5.43 -2.94
N GLY A 657 6.62 -5.28 -2.90
CA GLY A 657 7.52 -6.42 -2.63
C GLY A 657 7.29 -7.11 -1.27
N PRO A 658 8.01 -8.20 -0.97
CA PRO A 658 7.78 -9.08 0.17
C PRO A 658 7.77 -8.40 1.55
N TYR A 659 8.41 -7.24 1.70
CA TYR A 659 8.60 -6.57 3.00
C TYR A 659 7.62 -5.43 3.27
N CYS A 660 6.75 -5.09 2.32
CA CYS A 660 5.78 -4.01 2.50
C CYS A 660 4.70 -4.37 3.54
N VAL A 661 4.03 -3.33 4.05
CA VAL A 661 2.88 -3.43 4.96
C VAL A 661 1.82 -2.46 4.49
N GLU A 662 0.55 -2.86 4.43
CA GLU A 662 -0.56 -1.98 4.04
C GLU A 662 -1.68 -1.94 5.10
N THR A 663 -2.21 -0.77 5.42
CA THR A 663 -3.27 -0.60 6.42
C THR A 663 -4.58 -1.26 5.96
N GLY A 664 -5.00 -0.99 4.72
CA GLY A 664 -5.95 -1.81 3.97
C GLY A 664 -5.27 -3.04 3.37
N TRP A 665 -6.05 -3.95 2.77
CA TRP A 665 -5.63 -5.16 2.04
C TRP A 665 -4.90 -6.23 2.88
N SER A 666 -3.98 -5.84 3.76
CA SER A 666 -3.25 -6.72 4.68
C SER A 666 -3.80 -6.66 6.11
N VAL A 667 -3.58 -5.55 6.83
CA VAL A 667 -3.84 -5.47 8.28
C VAL A 667 -5.34 -5.48 8.57
N ALA A 668 -6.11 -4.56 7.99
CA ALA A 668 -7.54 -4.45 8.27
C ALA A 668 -8.32 -5.73 7.91
N PRO A 669 -8.18 -6.35 6.71
CA PRO A 669 -8.87 -7.60 6.39
C PRO A 669 -8.52 -8.77 7.33
N SER A 670 -7.26 -8.88 7.74
CA SER A 670 -6.81 -9.92 8.68
C SER A 670 -7.56 -9.85 10.01
N ILE A 671 -7.69 -8.64 10.57
CA ILE A 671 -8.39 -8.45 11.84
C ILE A 671 -9.91 -8.44 11.70
N VAL A 672 -10.46 -8.03 10.55
CA VAL A 672 -11.90 -8.19 10.26
C VAL A 672 -12.29 -9.67 10.30
N GLY A 673 -11.51 -10.56 9.67
CA GLY A 673 -11.74 -12.00 9.73
C GLY A 673 -11.73 -12.55 11.16
N ALA A 674 -10.73 -12.15 11.95
CA ALA A 674 -10.63 -12.54 13.36
C ALA A 674 -11.81 -12.02 14.20
N MET A 675 -12.22 -10.76 14.01
CA MET A 675 -13.35 -10.19 14.73
C MET A 675 -14.68 -10.83 14.32
N LEU A 676 -14.87 -11.19 13.05
CA LEU A 676 -16.04 -11.94 12.58
C LEU A 676 -16.10 -13.34 13.19
N TYR A 677 -14.96 -14.00 13.38
CA TYR A 677 -14.88 -15.28 14.09
C TYR A 677 -15.25 -15.11 15.57
N LEU A 678 -14.70 -14.10 16.25
CA LEU A 678 -14.92 -13.85 17.69
C LEU A 678 -16.36 -13.44 18.01
N THR A 679 -16.99 -12.63 17.17
CA THR A 679 -18.33 -12.07 17.40
C THR A 679 -19.44 -12.99 16.90
N GLY A 680 -19.19 -13.73 15.81
CA GLY A 680 -20.24 -14.43 15.10
C GLY A 680 -21.20 -13.51 14.34
N ASP A 681 -20.81 -12.26 14.05
CA ASP A 681 -21.64 -11.24 13.39
C ASP A 681 -21.86 -11.52 11.90
N THR A 682 -23.07 -11.37 11.40
CA THR A 682 -23.39 -11.53 9.98
C THR A 682 -22.73 -10.46 9.12
N PHE A 683 -22.26 -10.82 7.93
CA PHE A 683 -21.66 -9.86 7.00
C PHE A 683 -22.68 -9.31 6.00
N PHE A 684 -23.26 -10.16 5.16
CA PHE A 684 -24.30 -9.77 4.21
C PHE A 684 -25.66 -9.63 4.92
N PRO A 685 -26.38 -8.50 4.75
CA PRO A 685 -27.65 -8.25 5.43
C PRO A 685 -28.77 -9.11 4.85
N GLU A 686 -29.78 -9.42 5.66
CA GLU A 686 -31.01 -10.07 5.19
C GLU A 686 -31.89 -9.04 4.45
N PRO A 687 -32.45 -9.38 3.26
CA PRO A 687 -33.29 -8.46 2.50
C PRO A 687 -34.53 -8.04 3.30
N ASP A 688 -34.67 -6.73 3.54
CA ASP A 688 -35.89 -6.14 4.11
C ASP A 688 -36.56 -5.20 3.09
N PRO A 689 -37.51 -5.71 2.27
CA PRO A 689 -38.26 -4.87 1.34
C PRO A 689 -39.06 -3.74 2.01
N GLY A 690 -39.29 -3.83 3.32
CA GLY A 690 -40.05 -2.86 4.12
C GLY A 690 -39.24 -1.65 4.61
N ALA A 691 -37.90 -1.67 4.48
CA ALA A 691 -37.02 -0.62 5.01
C ALA A 691 -37.05 0.71 4.22
N GLY A 692 -37.82 0.80 3.12
CA GLY A 692 -37.95 2.00 2.30
C GLY A 692 -36.75 2.32 1.38
N LEU A 693 -35.70 1.49 1.42
CA LEU A 693 -34.46 1.71 0.67
C LEU A 693 -34.55 1.39 -0.84
N SER A 694 -35.56 0.64 -1.28
CA SER A 694 -35.85 0.43 -2.71
C SER A 694 -36.25 1.71 -3.44
N SER A 695 -36.90 2.65 -2.74
CA SER A 695 -37.22 3.97 -3.31
C SER A 695 -35.96 4.82 -3.51
N LEU A 696 -34.96 4.66 -2.63
CA LEU A 696 -33.68 5.33 -2.72
C LEU A 696 -32.85 4.80 -3.90
N SER A 697 -32.80 3.47 -4.11
CA SER A 697 -32.09 2.89 -5.26
C SER A 697 -32.68 3.38 -6.59
N ALA A 698 -34.01 3.47 -6.70
CA ALA A 698 -34.69 4.02 -7.87
C ALA A 698 -34.37 5.52 -8.09
N SER A 699 -34.34 6.32 -7.02
CA SER A 699 -33.95 7.73 -7.09
C SER A 699 -32.51 7.90 -7.57
N ILE A 700 -31.58 7.10 -7.04
CA ILE A 700 -30.18 7.14 -7.45
C ILE A 700 -30.04 6.76 -8.92
N ARG A 701 -30.69 5.68 -9.37
CA ARG A 701 -30.70 5.32 -10.80
C ARG A 701 -31.20 6.46 -11.68
N ALA A 702 -32.27 7.16 -11.27
CA ALA A 702 -32.80 8.30 -12.02
C ALA A 702 -31.79 9.45 -12.13
N GLU A 703 -30.91 9.64 -11.14
CA GLU A 703 -29.81 10.61 -11.22
C GLU A 703 -28.83 10.29 -12.35
N PHE A 704 -28.52 9.00 -12.57
CA PHE A 704 -27.67 8.52 -13.67
C PHE A 704 -28.41 8.61 -15.02
N ASP A 705 -29.67 8.18 -15.08
CA ASP A 705 -30.48 8.25 -16.31
C ASP A 705 -30.61 9.70 -16.80
N ALA A 706 -30.75 10.68 -15.90
CA ALA A 706 -30.78 12.10 -16.24
C ALA A 706 -29.45 12.59 -16.85
N ILE A 707 -28.31 12.16 -16.29
CA ILE A 707 -26.98 12.49 -16.83
C ILE A 707 -26.82 11.89 -18.23
N GLN A 708 -27.19 10.62 -18.41
CA GLN A 708 -27.12 9.95 -19.71
C GLN A 708 -28.03 10.64 -20.75
N ALA A 709 -29.18 11.15 -20.33
CA ALA A 709 -30.08 11.94 -21.18
C ALA A 709 -29.58 13.37 -21.46
N GLY A 710 -28.41 13.76 -20.95
CA GLY A 710 -27.83 15.09 -21.14
C GLY A 710 -28.63 16.20 -20.45
N GLN A 711 -29.31 15.89 -19.33
CA GLN A 711 -30.10 16.87 -18.58
C GLN A 711 -29.20 17.60 -17.57
N PRO A 712 -28.86 18.89 -17.80
CA PRO A 712 -28.03 19.64 -16.87
C PRO A 712 -28.78 19.90 -15.56
N ALA A 713 -28.05 19.86 -14.44
CA ALA A 713 -28.59 20.25 -13.14
C ALA A 713 -28.02 21.61 -12.72
N PRO A 714 -28.85 22.57 -12.30
CA PRO A 714 -28.36 23.83 -11.79
C PRO A 714 -27.46 23.59 -10.57
N ALA A 715 -26.36 24.33 -10.49
CA ALA A 715 -25.43 24.29 -9.38
C ALA A 715 -25.57 25.53 -8.52
N THR A 716 -25.50 25.35 -7.21
CA THR A 716 -25.29 26.44 -6.25
C THR A 716 -23.99 26.21 -5.50
N PHE A 717 -23.40 27.31 -5.03
CA PHE A 717 -22.11 27.32 -4.36
C PHE A 717 -22.24 28.10 -3.05
N ALA A 718 -21.65 27.57 -1.98
CA ALA A 718 -21.69 28.20 -0.67
C ALA A 718 -20.42 27.89 0.12
N ARG A 719 -20.04 28.77 1.05
CA ARG A 719 -18.95 28.54 1.99
C ARG A 719 -19.45 27.76 3.21
N ARG A 720 -18.73 26.70 3.58
CA ARG A 720 -18.95 25.95 4.83
C ARG A 720 -18.36 26.68 6.05
N PRO A 721 -18.75 26.29 7.28
CA PRO A 721 -18.12 26.80 8.51
C PRO A 721 -16.61 26.56 8.60
N ASP A 722 -16.09 25.48 8.01
CA ASP A 722 -14.66 25.17 7.91
C ASP A 722 -13.92 26.02 6.86
N GLY A 723 -14.66 26.88 6.13
CA GLY A 723 -14.14 27.76 5.09
C GLY A 723 -14.06 27.13 3.71
N ARG A 724 -14.31 25.83 3.54
CA ARG A 724 -14.29 25.18 2.22
C ARG A 724 -15.53 25.53 1.40
N VAL A 725 -15.38 25.57 0.08
CA VAL A 725 -16.51 25.84 -0.84
C VAL A 725 -17.19 24.52 -1.20
N VAL A 726 -18.52 24.49 -1.11
CA VAL A 726 -19.34 23.33 -1.50
C VAL A 726 -20.21 23.67 -2.68
N ARG A 727 -20.25 22.74 -3.65
CA ARG A 727 -21.21 22.65 -4.73
C ARG A 727 -22.42 21.86 -4.29
N THR A 728 -23.63 22.33 -4.60
CA THR A 728 -24.87 21.52 -4.51
C THR A 728 -25.53 21.40 -5.87
N GLN A 729 -25.79 20.17 -6.33
CA GLN A 729 -26.54 19.88 -7.55
C GLN A 729 -27.56 18.75 -7.28
N ASN A 730 -28.85 19.01 -7.49
CA ASN A 730 -29.95 18.07 -7.19
C ASN A 730 -29.86 17.47 -5.77
N GLY A 731 -29.49 18.30 -4.77
CA GLY A 731 -29.36 17.87 -3.37
C GLY A 731 -28.09 17.08 -3.05
N VAL A 732 -27.23 16.81 -4.04
CA VAL A 732 -25.91 16.18 -3.84
C VAL A 732 -24.87 17.26 -3.60
N GLN A 733 -24.10 17.13 -2.52
CA GLN A 733 -23.04 18.05 -2.13
C GLN A 733 -21.66 17.48 -2.46
N ALA A 734 -20.74 18.36 -2.86
CA ALA A 734 -19.32 18.03 -3.04
C ALA A 734 -18.47 19.21 -2.59
N VAL A 735 -17.37 18.92 -1.89
CA VAL A 735 -16.34 19.93 -1.59
C VAL A 735 -15.57 20.23 -2.87
N LEU A 736 -15.40 21.51 -3.19
CA LEU A 736 -14.63 21.94 -4.36
C LEU A 736 -13.14 22.07 -3.98
N GLY A 737 -12.46 20.97 -3.65
CA GLY A 737 -11.03 20.98 -3.29
C GLY A 737 -10.66 21.69 -1.98
N GLU A 738 -9.36 21.91 -1.77
CA GLU A 738 -8.78 22.28 -0.47
C GLU A 738 -8.75 23.78 -0.15
N LEU A 739 -9.20 24.66 -1.06
CA LEU A 739 -9.14 26.11 -0.85
C LEU A 739 -10.00 26.52 0.35
N VAL A 740 -9.38 27.24 1.30
CA VAL A 740 -10.07 27.89 2.41
C VAL A 740 -10.46 29.31 2.01
N ALA A 741 -11.77 29.56 1.88
CA ALA A 741 -12.32 30.87 1.57
C ALA A 741 -12.46 31.75 2.82
N ALA A 742 -12.25 33.06 2.65
CA ALA A 742 -12.54 34.10 3.63
C ALA A 742 -13.91 34.76 3.45
N GLY A 743 -14.54 34.62 2.28
CA GLY A 743 -15.86 35.19 1.95
C GLY A 743 -16.74 34.22 1.17
N GLU A 744 -17.98 34.59 0.88
CA GLU A 744 -18.88 33.73 0.09
C GLU A 744 -18.41 33.62 -1.38
N PRO A 745 -18.58 32.45 -2.01
CA PRO A 745 -18.27 32.29 -3.42
C PRO A 745 -19.31 33.03 -4.27
N VAL A 746 -18.84 33.81 -5.23
CA VAL A 746 -19.66 34.40 -6.30
C VAL A 746 -19.41 33.66 -7.60
N TRP A 747 -20.40 33.62 -8.47
CA TRP A 747 -20.27 32.86 -9.71
C TRP A 747 -21.13 33.43 -10.81
N ALA A 748 -20.74 33.16 -12.05
CA ALA A 748 -21.51 33.48 -13.24
C ALA A 748 -21.51 32.29 -14.20
N ARG A 749 -22.61 32.11 -14.93
CA ARG A 749 -22.72 31.06 -15.93
C ARG A 749 -22.15 31.55 -17.26
N ASN A 750 -21.15 30.84 -17.77
CA ASN A 750 -20.54 31.06 -19.07
C ASN A 750 -21.24 30.17 -20.10
N GLU A 751 -22.38 30.66 -20.62
CA GLU A 751 -23.26 29.86 -21.49
C GLU A 751 -22.58 29.30 -22.75
N PRO A 752 -21.71 30.04 -23.45
CA PRO A 752 -21.09 29.52 -24.68
C PRO A 752 -20.13 28.35 -24.45
N VAL A 753 -19.61 28.21 -23.23
CA VAL A 753 -18.71 27.10 -22.85
C VAL A 753 -19.47 25.99 -22.14
N GLY A 754 -20.57 26.34 -21.46
CA GLY A 754 -21.34 25.42 -20.63
C GLY A 754 -20.70 25.19 -19.26
N ALA A 755 -20.19 26.27 -18.64
CA ALA A 755 -19.50 26.18 -17.35
C ALA A 755 -19.99 27.23 -16.34
N TYR A 756 -20.01 26.86 -15.05
CA TYR A 756 -20.07 27.84 -13.96
C TYR A 756 -18.66 28.32 -13.67
N GLU A 757 -18.48 29.63 -13.60
CA GLU A 757 -17.21 30.28 -13.31
C GLU A 757 -17.30 30.84 -11.90
N ILE A 758 -16.52 30.27 -10.99
CA ILE A 758 -16.68 30.42 -9.54
C ILE A 758 -15.48 31.17 -9.00
N TYR A 759 -15.75 32.22 -8.23
CA TYR A 759 -14.75 33.14 -7.71
C TYR A 759 -14.94 33.30 -6.21
N VAL A 760 -13.84 33.39 -5.47
CA VAL A 760 -13.89 33.60 -4.02
C VAL A 760 -12.68 34.36 -3.53
N ARG A 761 -12.84 35.13 -2.46
CA ARG A 761 -11.70 35.67 -1.72
C ARG A 761 -11.12 34.57 -0.84
N GLY A 762 -9.88 34.18 -1.08
CA GLY A 762 -9.16 33.20 -0.28
C GLY A 762 -8.81 33.73 1.12
N ALA A 763 -8.47 32.82 2.04
CA ALA A 763 -7.93 33.18 3.36
C ALA A 763 -6.63 33.99 3.31
N ASP A 764 -5.92 33.93 2.17
CA ASP A 764 -4.76 34.75 1.83
C ASP A 764 -5.12 36.19 1.39
N GLY A 765 -6.41 36.51 1.29
CA GLY A 765 -6.90 37.83 0.86
C GLY A 765 -6.93 38.03 -0.66
N HIS A 766 -6.50 37.06 -1.46
CA HIS A 766 -6.47 37.17 -2.92
C HIS A 766 -7.73 36.59 -3.57
N LEU A 767 -7.96 36.95 -4.83
CA LEU A 767 -9.02 36.34 -5.63
C LEU A 767 -8.58 34.98 -6.14
N HIS A 768 -9.41 33.96 -5.91
CA HIS A 768 -9.24 32.63 -6.48
C HIS A 768 -10.41 32.30 -7.40
N HIS A 769 -10.12 31.55 -8.47
CA HIS A 769 -11.08 31.10 -9.47
C HIS A 769 -11.02 29.59 -9.66
N THR A 770 -12.18 28.97 -9.84
CA THR A 770 -12.34 27.61 -10.38
C THR A 770 -13.58 27.56 -11.28
N TYR A 771 -13.82 26.43 -11.93
CA TYR A 771 -14.98 26.22 -12.78
C TYR A 771 -15.65 24.86 -12.55
N LEU A 772 -16.92 24.78 -12.96
CA LEU A 772 -17.68 23.54 -13.10
C LEU A 772 -18.23 23.47 -14.53
N ASP A 773 -17.57 22.69 -15.38
CA ASP A 773 -17.97 22.45 -16.77
C ASP A 773 -18.96 21.27 -16.84
N ASP A 774 -20.01 21.40 -17.65
CA ASP A 774 -21.05 20.38 -17.76
C ASP A 774 -20.54 19.03 -18.32
N ARG A 775 -19.45 19.05 -19.09
CA ARG A 775 -18.87 17.86 -19.75
C ARG A 775 -17.72 17.30 -18.95
N VAL A 776 -16.73 18.13 -18.63
CA VAL A 776 -15.47 17.68 -18.01
C VAL A 776 -15.51 17.76 -16.48
N GLY A 777 -16.52 18.42 -15.90
CA GLY A 777 -16.69 18.56 -14.47
C GLY A 777 -15.83 19.67 -13.87
N GLN A 778 -15.50 19.51 -12.60
CA GLN A 778 -14.78 20.49 -11.80
C GLN A 778 -13.30 20.66 -12.22
N GLY A 779 -12.83 21.91 -12.20
CA GLY A 779 -11.42 22.29 -12.30
C GLY A 779 -10.74 22.61 -10.95
N ARG A 780 -9.44 22.86 -11.00
CA ARG A 780 -8.63 23.28 -9.85
C ARG A 780 -8.81 24.76 -9.54
N TRP A 781 -8.65 25.13 -8.26
CA TRP A 781 -8.52 26.52 -7.84
C TRP A 781 -7.22 27.15 -8.34
N GLN A 782 -7.30 28.42 -8.75
CA GLN A 782 -6.16 29.22 -9.21
C GLN A 782 -6.27 30.65 -8.67
N GLN A 783 -5.18 31.17 -8.13
CA GLN A 783 -5.08 32.57 -7.74
C GLN A 783 -5.03 33.47 -8.98
N ILE A 784 -5.79 34.57 -8.97
CA ILE A 784 -5.89 35.53 -10.06
C ILE A 784 -5.15 36.83 -9.72
N GLY A 785 -3.89 36.89 -10.15
CA GLY A 785 -3.00 38.05 -9.92
C GLY A 785 -2.70 38.31 -8.44
N ASP A 786 -2.10 39.47 -8.16
CA ASP A 786 -1.56 39.81 -6.83
C ASP A 786 -2.42 40.85 -6.07
N LEU A 787 -3.62 41.19 -6.57
CA LEU A 787 -4.50 42.14 -5.90
C LEU A 787 -5.01 41.52 -4.58
N VAL A 788 -4.85 42.26 -3.47
CA VAL A 788 -5.43 41.91 -2.17
C VAL A 788 -6.79 42.60 -2.04
N LEU A 789 -7.82 41.82 -1.70
CA LEU A 789 -9.22 42.24 -1.70
C LEU A 789 -9.66 42.71 -0.31
N ALA A 790 -10.16 43.94 -0.24
CA ALA A 790 -10.79 44.48 0.96
C ALA A 790 -12.18 43.86 1.23
N ASP A 791 -12.88 43.43 0.18
CA ASP A 791 -14.27 42.96 0.25
C ASP A 791 -14.55 41.85 -0.78
N GLU A 792 -15.76 41.28 -0.78
CA GLU A 792 -16.16 40.18 -1.68
C GLU A 792 -16.16 40.61 -3.15
N PRO A 793 -15.62 39.81 -4.08
CA PRO A 793 -15.68 40.13 -5.51
C PRO A 793 -17.12 40.07 -6.02
N VAL A 794 -17.39 40.72 -7.15
CA VAL A 794 -18.66 40.59 -7.88
C VAL A 794 -18.41 40.25 -9.33
N VAL A 795 -19.31 39.46 -9.91
CA VAL A 795 -19.16 38.94 -11.28
C VAL A 795 -20.43 39.11 -12.11
N ALA A 796 -20.26 39.32 -13.40
CA ALA A 796 -21.36 39.29 -14.38
C ALA A 796 -20.89 38.70 -15.71
N PHE A 797 -21.76 37.93 -16.36
CA PHE A 797 -21.51 37.49 -17.73
C PHE A 797 -21.88 38.61 -18.72
N ASN A 798 -20.92 39.00 -19.56
CA ASN A 798 -21.10 40.01 -20.59
C ASN A 798 -21.35 39.34 -21.94
N LEU A 799 -22.62 39.22 -22.33
CA LEU A 799 -23.04 38.59 -23.60
C LEU A 799 -22.41 39.27 -24.82
N GLY A 800 -22.23 40.59 -24.81
CA GLY A 800 -21.66 41.33 -25.92
C GLY A 800 -20.16 41.06 -26.15
N ALA A 801 -19.42 40.76 -25.09
CA ALA A 801 -17.99 40.45 -25.15
C ALA A 801 -17.67 38.95 -25.07
N ASN A 802 -18.68 38.11 -24.82
CA ASN A 802 -18.53 36.70 -24.48
C ASN A 802 -17.47 36.48 -23.38
N ALA A 803 -17.59 37.23 -22.29
CA ALA A 803 -16.59 37.27 -21.22
C ALA A 803 -17.23 37.34 -19.85
N ILE A 804 -16.56 36.77 -18.85
CA ILE A 804 -16.90 37.01 -17.43
C ILE A 804 -16.19 38.29 -17.01
N GLU A 805 -16.96 39.23 -16.49
CA GLU A 805 -16.45 40.48 -15.92
C GLU A 805 -16.37 40.34 -14.42
N VAL A 806 -15.17 40.54 -13.87
CA VAL A 806 -14.89 40.42 -12.44
C VAL A 806 -14.51 41.80 -11.92
N TYR A 807 -15.13 42.20 -10.81
CA TYR A 807 -14.82 43.44 -10.12
C TYR A 807 -14.59 43.17 -8.65
N ALA A 808 -13.61 43.85 -8.08
CA ALA A 808 -13.29 43.71 -6.66
C ALA A 808 -12.84 45.04 -6.05
N LEU A 809 -13.15 45.25 -4.78
CA LEU A 809 -12.58 46.34 -4.00
C LEU A 809 -11.19 45.91 -3.50
N GLY A 810 -10.15 46.64 -3.89
CA GLY A 810 -8.80 46.43 -3.37
C GLY A 810 -8.60 47.03 -1.98
N GLU A 811 -7.58 46.59 -1.25
CA GLU A 811 -7.14 47.24 0.01
C GLU A 811 -6.71 48.70 -0.17
N ASP A 812 -6.43 49.12 -1.40
CA ASP A 812 -6.19 50.51 -1.77
C ASP A 812 -7.48 51.36 -1.89
N HIS A 813 -8.63 50.75 -1.57
CA HIS A 813 -9.98 51.30 -1.65
C HIS A 813 -10.45 51.69 -3.05
N HIS A 814 -9.79 51.23 -4.11
CA HIS A 814 -10.28 51.39 -5.48
C HIS A 814 -11.01 50.14 -5.96
N ILE A 815 -11.96 50.33 -6.87
CA ILE A 815 -12.55 49.21 -7.61
C ILE A 815 -11.60 48.82 -8.73
N HIS A 816 -11.22 47.55 -8.79
CA HIS A 816 -10.40 46.96 -9.83
C HIS A 816 -11.25 46.02 -10.69
N HIS A 817 -10.83 45.83 -11.94
CA HIS A 817 -11.51 45.04 -12.96
C HIS A 817 -10.54 44.07 -13.62
N CYS A 818 -11.01 42.86 -13.88
CA CYS A 818 -10.41 41.95 -14.85
C CYS A 818 -11.50 41.21 -15.64
N SER A 819 -11.15 40.66 -16.79
CA SER A 819 -12.05 39.90 -17.65
C SER A 819 -11.47 38.52 -17.94
N MET A 820 -12.34 37.51 -17.99
CA MET A 820 -12.02 36.20 -18.55
C MET A 820 -12.58 36.10 -19.97
N ILE A 821 -11.71 36.06 -20.97
CA ILE A 821 -12.05 36.24 -22.40
C ILE A 821 -11.89 34.92 -23.20
N ASP A 822 -11.13 33.94 -22.69
CA ASP A 822 -10.81 32.67 -23.37
C ASP A 822 -11.28 31.45 -22.55
N VAL A 823 -11.83 30.47 -23.29
CA VAL A 823 -12.15 29.08 -22.91
C VAL A 823 -11.01 28.32 -22.20
N ARG A 824 -9.77 28.79 -22.28
CA ARG A 824 -8.57 28.20 -21.64
C ARG A 824 -8.17 28.87 -20.31
N GLY A 825 -9.06 29.64 -19.70
CA GLY A 825 -8.92 30.07 -18.30
C GLY A 825 -7.96 31.24 -18.06
N GLY A 826 -7.71 32.07 -19.07
CA GLY A 826 -6.87 33.26 -18.92
C GLY A 826 -7.67 34.50 -18.50
N HIS A 827 -7.31 35.10 -17.36
CA HIS A 827 -7.81 36.42 -16.92
C HIS A 827 -6.89 37.53 -17.43
N THR A 828 -7.46 38.67 -17.80
CA THR A 828 -6.67 39.88 -18.05
C THR A 828 -6.01 40.36 -16.75
N PRO A 829 -4.90 41.13 -16.83
CA PRO A 829 -4.37 41.82 -15.66
C PRO A 829 -5.42 42.70 -14.99
N TRP A 830 -5.26 42.94 -13.69
CA TRP A 830 -6.08 43.88 -12.94
C TRP A 830 -5.90 45.31 -13.45
N GLU A 831 -7.01 46.00 -13.71
CA GLU A 831 -7.07 47.39 -14.12
C GLU A 831 -7.95 48.19 -13.15
N GLN A 832 -7.45 49.34 -12.68
CA GLN A 832 -8.21 50.21 -11.77
C GLN A 832 -9.36 50.92 -12.51
N VAL A 833 -10.57 50.87 -11.97
CA VAL A 833 -11.78 51.49 -12.53
C VAL A 833 -11.91 52.93 -12.04
N GLY A 834 -11.28 53.86 -12.76
CA GLY A 834 -11.29 55.29 -12.42
C GLY A 834 -10.50 55.59 -11.14
N THR A 835 -10.65 56.80 -10.59
CA THR A 835 -9.79 57.31 -9.49
C THR A 835 -10.54 57.54 -8.18
N LEU A 836 -11.81 57.12 -8.08
CA LEU A 836 -12.60 57.29 -6.86
C LEU A 836 -12.31 56.15 -5.88
N GLN A 837 -12.41 56.46 -4.59
CA GLN A 837 -12.32 55.47 -3.52
C GLN A 837 -13.71 55.08 -3.01
N PHE A 838 -13.86 53.84 -2.57
CA PHE A 838 -15.14 53.22 -2.21
C PHE A 838 -15.07 52.53 -0.85
N THR A 839 -16.23 52.39 -0.20
CA THR A 839 -16.35 51.76 1.12
C THR A 839 -16.77 50.29 1.08
N GLY A 840 -17.11 49.76 -0.09
CA GLY A 840 -17.56 48.38 -0.28
C GLY A 840 -17.55 47.99 -1.74
N SER A 841 -17.74 46.71 -2.02
CA SER A 841 -17.78 46.19 -3.38
C SER A 841 -18.92 46.79 -4.21
N PRO A 842 -18.73 46.97 -5.54
CA PRO A 842 -19.78 47.46 -6.40
C PRO A 842 -20.90 46.43 -6.56
N ALA A 843 -22.10 46.87 -6.89
CA ALA A 843 -23.09 46.00 -7.53
C ALA A 843 -22.93 46.07 -9.05
N VAL A 844 -23.05 44.92 -9.71
CA VAL A 844 -22.82 44.75 -11.14
C VAL A 844 -24.07 44.16 -11.82
N LEU A 845 -24.39 44.63 -13.03
CA LEU A 845 -25.44 44.05 -13.88
C LEU A 845 -25.08 44.16 -15.36
N TYR A 846 -25.48 43.16 -16.15
CA TYR A 846 -25.46 43.26 -17.60
C TYR A 846 -26.73 43.97 -18.10
N ASP A 847 -26.56 45.08 -18.81
CA ASP A 847 -27.66 45.86 -19.39
C ASP A 847 -27.89 45.39 -20.83
N GLU A 848 -28.94 44.59 -21.03
CA GLU A 848 -29.26 44.00 -22.33
C GLU A 848 -29.54 45.06 -23.41
N GLN A 849 -30.13 46.19 -23.04
CA GLN A 849 -30.47 47.25 -23.99
C GLN A 849 -29.22 47.97 -24.50
N LEU A 850 -28.25 48.18 -23.62
CA LEU A 850 -26.99 48.82 -23.95
C LEU A 850 -25.91 47.85 -24.44
N GLY A 851 -26.12 46.54 -24.24
CA GLY A 851 -25.11 45.52 -24.52
C GLY A 851 -23.84 45.69 -23.69
N SER A 852 -23.94 46.19 -22.45
CA SER A 852 -22.79 46.56 -21.62
C SER A 852 -22.99 46.27 -20.15
N VAL A 853 -21.89 46.01 -19.42
CA VAL A 853 -21.92 45.84 -17.96
C VAL A 853 -21.90 47.19 -17.25
N ARG A 854 -22.76 47.34 -16.25
CA ARG A 854 -22.91 48.54 -15.43
C ARG A 854 -22.51 48.26 -13.99
N LEU A 855 -21.96 49.28 -13.36
CA LEU A 855 -21.55 49.25 -11.96
C LEU A 855 -22.20 50.38 -11.19
N VAL A 856 -22.56 50.08 -9.95
CA VAL A 856 -22.98 51.06 -8.96
C VAL A 856 -22.25 50.80 -7.64
N ALA A 857 -21.80 51.85 -6.96
CA ALA A 857 -21.06 51.71 -5.71
C ALA A 857 -21.19 52.98 -4.86
N ASN A 858 -21.05 52.84 -3.55
CA ASN A 858 -20.98 53.97 -2.63
C ASN A 858 -19.54 54.44 -2.50
N ASP A 859 -19.27 55.69 -2.87
CA ASP A 859 -17.94 56.27 -2.69
C ASP A 859 -17.61 56.51 -1.20
N ALA A 860 -16.37 56.85 -0.90
CA ALA A 860 -15.89 57.15 0.45
C ALA A 860 -16.66 58.31 1.15
N ALA A 861 -17.41 59.12 0.41
CA ALA A 861 -18.26 60.20 0.95
C ALA A 861 -19.73 59.77 1.14
N GLY A 862 -20.06 58.51 0.89
CA GLY A 862 -21.42 57.96 0.98
C GLY A 862 -22.34 58.39 -0.17
N GLN A 863 -21.78 58.78 -1.32
CA GLN A 863 -22.56 59.10 -2.51
C GLN A 863 -22.67 57.88 -3.44
N ASP A 864 -23.87 57.60 -3.91
CA ASP A 864 -24.10 56.58 -4.94
C ASP A 864 -23.46 57.03 -6.28
N ARG A 865 -22.49 56.24 -6.74
CA ARG A 865 -21.81 56.42 -8.01
C ARG A 865 -22.24 55.34 -8.99
N ARG A 866 -22.17 55.67 -10.29
CA ARG A 866 -22.35 54.71 -11.40
C ARG A 866 -21.26 54.82 -12.45
N THR A 867 -20.98 53.71 -13.11
CA THR A 867 -20.24 53.68 -14.38
C THR A 867 -20.73 52.53 -15.26
N ARG A 868 -20.21 52.43 -16.49
CA ARG A 868 -20.41 51.29 -17.39
C ARG A 868 -19.15 51.01 -18.19
N LYS A 869 -18.99 49.74 -18.58
CA LYS A 869 -17.93 49.26 -19.46
C LYS A 869 -18.22 49.66 -20.91
N VAL A 870 -17.20 50.10 -21.63
CA VAL A 870 -17.22 50.41 -23.07
C VAL A 870 -15.94 49.84 -23.69
N ASN A 871 -16.08 48.79 -24.51
CA ASN A 871 -14.94 47.99 -25.00
C ASN A 871 -14.08 47.48 -23.83
N ARG A 872 -12.79 47.82 -23.77
CA ARG A 872 -11.87 47.40 -22.70
C ARG A 872 -11.90 48.33 -21.47
N TRP A 873 -12.49 49.52 -21.57
CA TRP A 873 -12.37 50.56 -20.55
C TRP A 873 -13.71 50.85 -19.86
N HIS A 874 -13.67 51.60 -18.76
CA HIS A 874 -14.87 52.13 -18.10
C HIS A 874 -15.00 53.62 -18.33
N LEU A 875 -16.24 54.11 -18.40
CA LEU A 875 -16.47 55.54 -18.33
C LEU A 875 -16.08 56.07 -16.93
N PRO A 876 -15.80 57.38 -16.78
CA PRO A 876 -15.64 57.97 -15.46
C PRO A 876 -16.87 57.74 -14.59
N TRP A 877 -16.67 57.55 -13.28
CA TRP A 877 -17.76 57.46 -12.32
C TRP A 877 -18.58 58.77 -12.29
N GLN A 878 -19.91 58.64 -12.24
CA GLN A 878 -20.88 59.74 -12.21
C GLN A 878 -21.84 59.62 -11.03
N ASP A 879 -22.45 60.72 -10.59
CA ASP A 879 -23.52 60.69 -9.59
C ASP A 879 -24.75 59.89 -10.08
N TYR A 880 -25.30 59.05 -9.20
CA TYR A 880 -26.47 58.23 -9.51
C TYR A 880 -27.76 59.05 -9.72
N SER A 881 -27.86 60.23 -9.07
CA SER A 881 -29.03 61.13 -9.05
C SER A 881 -29.48 61.67 -10.41
N HIS A 882 -28.70 61.48 -11.48
CA HIS A 882 -29.04 61.90 -12.84
C HIS A 882 -29.64 60.77 -13.71
N TRP A 883 -30.32 59.76 -13.14
CA TRP A 883 -30.86 58.61 -13.92
C TRP A 883 -32.36 58.61 -14.20
N ILE A 884 -33.17 59.44 -13.53
CA ILE A 884 -34.64 59.40 -13.73
C ILE A 884 -35.10 60.13 -15.01
N THR A 885 -34.19 60.75 -15.76
CA THR A 885 -34.53 61.41 -17.03
C THR A 885 -33.41 61.25 -18.07
N ALA A 886 -33.34 60.09 -18.73
CA ALA A 886 -32.77 59.93 -20.07
C ALA A 886 -33.18 58.59 -20.68
#